data_AF-A0A0Y9USD2-F1
#
_entry.id   AF-A0A0Y9USD2-F1
#
_cell.length_a   1.000
_cell.length_b   1.000
_cell.length_c   1.000
_cell.angle_alpha   90.00
_cell.angle_beta   90.00
_cell.angle_gamma   90.00
#
_symmetry.space_group_name_H-M   'P 1'
#
loop_
_entity.id
_entity.type
_entity.pdbx_description
1 polymer ?
#
loop_
_entity_poly.entity_id
_entity_poly.type
_entity_poly.pdbx_seq_one_letter_code
_entity_poly.pdbx_strand_id
1 'polypeptide(L)'
;MGYVKRLILFIIWFYCYIEMKTNILNHHSGISTIFVRAKNNDKKNMYQFLISDKSRSNNNVWEKGNCFGKIKKKMNFNSLSSDENNDYESIKKIETDEDKYNLIKNIKKYCECTKRYKRLPTREVKIGNIKIGGNNKISIQTMTSCDTRNVEECVNQIKRCKGLGADLVRLTVQGVQEVEASYRIKDMLLSQNITIPLVADIHFNPKIALMAAEVFDKIRVNPGNYVDGRKKWVDKVYKKKEFEDGKLFIKEKFVPLIEKCKQLNRAIRIGTNHGSLSSRMLSYYGDTPLGMVESAFEFSDLCIENNFFNIVYSMKASNAYVMIQSYRLLVAKQYEKGNDVLFPIHLGVTEAGFGDNGRIKSYLGIGSLLYDGIGDTIRISLTEDPWEELHPCKKLIENLKKRIFYTDQQDSSYFTDQNKGKNNPITKRNNRYTTLDFHNFNETFRNFNNIVKRKVVKKKNVMHEECTIGNAVTVKELEDSLQIFKDLNLELDKNGNLKKGAKTTDIIIINDFENLTNAAKKSVEKLMEAGLHVLIEYGPKSVELLKNLKVNEPNKQNILYYSTLTYILDLLEKNNKDGIEHNNVKGYIIILNGKEDIKAIEKIKDLNPQPLFFILKPDNIYEHVLVTRRLNEILHTLNIDIPYIHYANIDSNNYDDILVNSAVYVGTCLIDLMGDGLIVNVTDNNITAKKEQNEQIKTRVALNSFLTLNILQDTRIRLFKTDYISCPSCGRTLFNIQETTKKIMKLTGHLKGVKIAVMGCIVNGIGEMADAHFGYVGSAPKKIDLYYGKELVHRNIPEEEACDRLIELIKKHNKWEDP
;
A
#
# COMPACT_ATOMS: atom_id res chain seq x y z
N MET A 1 -44.58 -59.46 -51.63
CA MET A 1 -43.37 -59.87 -50.88
C MET A 1 -42.34 -58.76 -50.61
N GLY A 2 -42.22 -57.68 -51.40
CA GLY A 2 -41.15 -56.68 -51.21
C GLY A 2 -41.07 -55.99 -49.83
N TYR A 3 -42.20 -55.82 -49.13
CA TYR A 3 -42.23 -55.11 -47.83
C TYR A 3 -41.57 -55.87 -46.68
N VAL A 4 -41.68 -57.21 -46.63
CA VAL A 4 -41.13 -58.01 -45.52
C VAL A 4 -39.60 -57.95 -45.48
N LYS A 5 -38.93 -57.91 -46.64
CA LYS A 5 -37.46 -57.76 -46.71
C LYS A 5 -36.96 -56.38 -46.28
N ARG A 6 -37.76 -55.31 -46.36
CA ARG A 6 -37.38 -53.98 -45.84
C ARG A 6 -37.51 -53.89 -44.31
N LEU A 7 -38.52 -54.53 -43.73
CA LEU A 7 -38.72 -54.51 -42.27
C LEU A 7 -37.57 -55.23 -41.51
N ILE A 8 -37.13 -56.38 -42.02
CA ILE A 8 -36.03 -57.17 -41.42
C ILE A 8 -34.70 -56.40 -41.44
N LEU A 9 -34.38 -55.69 -42.52
CA LEU A 9 -33.15 -54.87 -42.59
C LEU A 9 -33.17 -53.70 -41.60
N PHE A 10 -34.33 -53.09 -41.34
CA PHE A 10 -34.45 -51.99 -40.38
C PHE A 10 -34.25 -52.46 -38.93
N ILE A 11 -34.77 -53.63 -38.58
CA ILE A 11 -34.59 -54.26 -37.26
C ILE A 11 -33.10 -54.59 -37.01
N ILE A 12 -32.41 -55.16 -38.00
CA ILE A 12 -30.98 -55.50 -37.90
C ILE A 12 -30.13 -54.23 -37.70
N TRP A 13 -30.40 -53.15 -38.44
CA TRP A 13 -29.65 -51.89 -38.28
C TRP A 13 -29.90 -51.22 -36.93
N PHE A 14 -31.15 -51.25 -36.44
CA PHE A 14 -31.51 -50.67 -35.14
C PHE A 14 -30.84 -51.40 -33.96
N TYR A 15 -30.72 -52.74 -34.04
CA TYR A 15 -30.03 -53.53 -33.02
C TYR A 15 -28.53 -53.19 -32.96
N CYS A 16 -27.85 -53.15 -34.10
CA CYS A 16 -26.43 -52.77 -34.18
C CYS A 16 -26.16 -51.32 -33.72
N TYR A 17 -27.10 -50.39 -33.90
CA TYR A 17 -26.96 -49.02 -33.41
C TYR A 17 -27.07 -48.91 -31.88
N ILE A 18 -27.83 -49.80 -31.23
CA ILE A 18 -27.95 -49.85 -29.77
C ILE A 18 -26.73 -50.54 -29.14
N GLU A 19 -26.29 -51.68 -29.69
CA GLU A 19 -25.18 -52.46 -29.12
C GLU A 19 -23.82 -51.74 -29.17
N MET A 20 -23.59 -50.87 -30.17
CA MET A 20 -22.40 -50.01 -30.20
C MET A 20 -22.44 -48.82 -29.22
N LYS A 21 -23.52 -48.63 -28.45
CA LYS A 21 -23.69 -47.48 -27.54
C LYS A 21 -23.72 -47.83 -26.05
N THR A 22 -23.50 -49.10 -25.71
CA THR A 22 -23.51 -49.60 -24.31
C THR A 22 -22.20 -50.25 -23.84
N ASN A 23 -21.12 -50.19 -24.63
CA ASN A 23 -19.77 -50.56 -24.17
C ASN A 23 -18.67 -49.81 -24.97
N ILE A 24 -18.36 -48.56 -24.57
CA ILE A 24 -17.03 -47.90 -24.56
C ILE A 24 -17.20 -46.48 -23.99
N LEU A 25 -17.31 -46.43 -22.66
CA LEU A 25 -16.91 -45.30 -21.81
C LEU A 25 -15.98 -45.93 -20.75
N ASN A 26 -14.78 -46.36 -21.13
CA ASN A 26 -13.61 -45.48 -21.18
C ASN A 26 -13.53 -44.52 -19.98
N HIS A 27 -12.88 -45.00 -18.92
CA HIS A 27 -12.14 -44.11 -18.04
C HIS A 27 -11.10 -43.35 -18.88
N HIS A 28 -11.38 -42.10 -19.23
CA HIS A 28 -10.54 -40.91 -18.97
C HIS A 28 -11.04 -39.67 -19.73
N SER A 29 -11.05 -38.53 -19.03
CA SER A 29 -10.94 -37.13 -19.54
C SER A 29 -11.75 -36.70 -20.78
N GLY A 30 -12.66 -35.72 -20.62
CA GLY A 30 -13.11 -34.94 -21.79
C GLY A 30 -14.46 -34.21 -21.75
N ILE A 31 -14.62 -33.23 -20.86
CA ILE A 31 -15.54 -32.08 -21.06
C ILE A 31 -14.75 -30.86 -20.56
N SER A 32 -14.37 -29.83 -21.33
CA SER A 32 -14.72 -29.38 -22.69
C SER A 32 -16.18 -28.94 -22.90
N THR A 33 -16.68 -28.13 -21.96
CA THR A 33 -17.91 -27.35 -22.14
C THR A 33 -17.70 -26.28 -23.22
N ILE A 34 -18.10 -26.58 -24.45
CA ILE A 34 -18.15 -25.58 -25.54
C ILE A 34 -19.38 -24.70 -25.30
N PHE A 35 -19.16 -23.42 -24.97
CA PHE A 35 -20.24 -22.44 -24.93
C PHE A 35 -20.78 -22.14 -26.33
N VAL A 36 -21.98 -22.64 -26.64
CA VAL A 36 -22.78 -22.17 -27.77
C VAL A 36 -23.72 -21.07 -27.29
N ARG A 37 -23.62 -19.89 -27.90
CA ARG A 37 -24.33 -18.67 -27.51
C ARG A 37 -25.73 -18.61 -28.14
N ALA A 38 -26.77 -18.84 -27.36
CA ALA A 38 -28.15 -18.55 -27.75
C ALA A 38 -28.55 -17.11 -27.32
N LYS A 39 -29.20 -16.36 -28.21
CA LYS A 39 -29.97 -15.17 -27.85
C LYS A 39 -31.42 -15.57 -27.61
N ASN A 40 -32.03 -15.10 -26.53
CA ASN A 40 -33.20 -14.20 -26.59
C ASN A 40 -33.54 -13.66 -25.19
N ASN A 41 -34.56 -12.82 -25.10
CA ASN A 41 -34.72 -11.82 -24.05
C ASN A 41 -35.30 -12.34 -22.72
N ASP A 42 -35.07 -11.51 -21.70
CA ASP A 42 -35.83 -11.32 -20.46
C ASP A 42 -35.81 -12.37 -19.33
N LYS A 43 -35.18 -11.93 -18.23
CA LYS A 43 -35.63 -12.02 -16.83
C LYS A 43 -35.74 -13.40 -16.14
N LYS A 44 -34.70 -13.66 -15.34
CA LYS A 44 -34.69 -14.32 -14.02
C LYS A 44 -35.26 -15.76 -13.92
N ASN A 45 -34.42 -16.67 -13.44
CA ASN A 45 -34.56 -17.13 -12.06
C ASN A 45 -33.25 -17.72 -11.49
N MET A 46 -33.32 -18.19 -10.24
CA MET A 46 -32.23 -18.46 -9.29
C MET A 46 -32.07 -19.99 -9.04
N TYR A 47 -31.25 -20.38 -8.06
CA TYR A 47 -31.17 -21.71 -7.41
C TYR A 47 -30.37 -22.81 -8.16
N GLN A 48 -29.75 -23.81 -7.53
CA GLN A 48 -29.22 -23.98 -6.15
C GLN A 48 -28.25 -25.21 -6.12
N PHE A 49 -27.29 -25.25 -5.19
CA PHE A 49 -26.27 -26.32 -5.05
C PHE A 49 -26.76 -27.57 -4.28
N LEU A 50 -26.15 -28.74 -4.55
CA LEU A 50 -25.92 -29.84 -3.57
C LEU A 50 -24.83 -30.84 -4.07
N ILE A 51 -24.39 -31.80 -3.22
CA ILE A 51 -23.01 -32.39 -3.20
C ILE A 51 -23.00 -33.93 -2.92
N SER A 52 -21.85 -34.61 -3.12
CA SER A 52 -21.37 -35.90 -2.50
C SER A 52 -21.59 -37.22 -3.29
N ASP A 53 -20.87 -38.37 -3.13
CA ASP A 53 -19.66 -38.75 -2.33
C ASP A 53 -19.02 -40.12 -2.79
N LYS A 54 -17.76 -40.43 -2.37
CA LYS A 54 -17.11 -41.78 -2.08
C LYS A 54 -17.11 -42.95 -3.14
N SER A 55 -16.31 -44.05 -3.09
CA SER A 55 -15.04 -44.44 -2.38
C SER A 55 -14.44 -45.81 -2.81
N ARG A 56 -13.14 -46.08 -2.49
CA ARG A 56 -12.48 -47.40 -2.16
C ARG A 56 -12.25 -48.43 -3.31
N SER A 57 -11.34 -49.46 -3.24
CA SER A 57 -10.34 -49.95 -2.22
C SER A 57 -9.33 -51.01 -2.76
N ASN A 58 -8.17 -51.18 -2.08
CA ASN A 58 -7.27 -52.39 -1.98
C ASN A 58 -6.50 -52.87 -3.25
N ASN A 59 -5.33 -53.55 -3.28
CA ASN A 59 -4.23 -54.01 -2.36
C ASN A 59 -2.98 -54.36 -3.26
N ASN A 60 -1.83 -55.05 -3.03
CA ASN A 60 -1.04 -55.83 -2.01
C ASN A 60 0.42 -56.02 -2.61
N VAL A 61 1.53 -56.61 -2.06
CA VAL A 61 2.11 -56.99 -0.73
C VAL A 61 3.63 -57.39 -0.90
N TRP A 62 4.55 -56.92 -0.01
CA TRP A 62 5.89 -57.49 0.43
C TRP A 62 7.05 -57.71 -0.62
N GLU A 63 8.37 -57.80 -0.34
CA GLU A 63 9.23 -57.58 0.85
C GLU A 63 10.71 -57.14 0.52
N LYS A 64 11.46 -56.61 1.52
CA LYS A 64 12.94 -56.49 1.76
C LYS A 64 14.02 -56.47 0.62
N GLY A 65 15.03 -55.58 0.74
CA GLY A 65 16.42 -55.89 0.29
C GLY A 65 17.45 -54.77 -0.06
N ASN A 66 18.28 -54.35 0.91
CA ASN A 66 19.65 -53.76 0.78
C ASN A 66 19.93 -52.46 -0.04
N CYS A 67 21.20 -52.00 0.05
CA CYS A 67 21.64 -50.60 -0.14
C CYS A 67 22.44 -50.31 -1.44
N PHE A 68 22.76 -49.01 -1.63
CA PHE A 68 23.58 -48.39 -2.69
C PHE A 68 23.00 -48.39 -4.12
N GLY A 69 22.50 -47.23 -4.56
CA GLY A 69 22.06 -46.99 -5.94
C GLY A 69 22.13 -45.52 -6.36
N LYS A 70 22.83 -45.25 -7.48
CA LYS A 70 22.98 -43.91 -8.07
C LYS A 70 21.62 -43.35 -8.51
N ILE A 71 21.21 -42.18 -8.01
CA ILE A 71 19.95 -41.54 -8.45
C ILE A 71 20.13 -40.87 -9.83
N LYS A 72 19.95 -41.65 -10.89
CA LYS A 72 19.31 -41.15 -12.11
C LYS A 72 17.80 -41.31 -11.94
N LYS A 73 17.03 -40.22 -11.89
CA LYS A 73 15.58 -40.26 -12.06
C LYS A 73 15.16 -39.46 -13.30
N LYS A 74 14.58 -40.16 -14.28
CA LYS A 74 13.68 -39.54 -15.25
C LYS A 74 12.52 -38.89 -14.47
N MET A 75 12.16 -37.65 -14.80
CA MET A 75 10.87 -37.13 -14.40
C MET A 75 9.78 -37.74 -15.28
N ASN A 76 8.81 -38.42 -14.69
CA ASN A 76 7.59 -38.80 -15.40
C ASN A 76 6.67 -37.58 -15.49
N PHE A 77 6.66 -36.91 -16.64
CA PHE A 77 5.52 -36.11 -17.04
C PHE A 77 4.36 -37.07 -17.38
N ASN A 78 3.39 -37.21 -16.47
CA ASN A 78 1.99 -37.62 -16.75
C ASN A 78 1.14 -37.67 -15.45
N SER A 79 0.76 -36.52 -14.91
CA SER A 79 -0.31 -36.39 -13.90
C SER A 79 -0.83 -34.94 -13.79
N LEU A 80 -1.04 -34.29 -14.93
CA LEU A 80 -1.65 -32.96 -15.04
C LEU A 80 -2.61 -32.99 -16.25
N SER A 81 -3.89 -33.24 -15.99
CA SER A 81 -4.91 -33.40 -17.03
C SER A 81 -6.20 -32.66 -16.70
N SER A 82 -6.61 -31.77 -17.60
CA SER A 82 -7.99 -31.28 -17.81
C SER A 82 -8.73 -30.62 -16.64
N ASP A 83 -8.29 -29.43 -16.22
CA ASP A 83 -9.18 -28.40 -15.62
C ASP A 83 -8.76 -26.93 -15.91
N GLU A 84 -7.58 -26.68 -16.51
CA GLU A 84 -7.00 -25.33 -16.71
C GLU A 84 -7.81 -24.36 -17.60
N ASN A 85 -8.85 -24.81 -18.32
CA ASN A 85 -9.62 -23.93 -19.21
C ASN A 85 -10.59 -22.98 -18.45
N ASN A 86 -10.97 -23.29 -17.21
CA ASN A 86 -11.92 -22.46 -16.45
C ASN A 86 -11.32 -21.15 -15.94
N ASP A 87 -9.99 -21.10 -15.70
CA ASP A 87 -9.34 -19.89 -15.20
C ASP A 87 -9.22 -18.77 -16.27
N TYR A 88 -9.35 -19.10 -17.57
CA TYR A 88 -9.28 -18.10 -18.63
C TYR A 88 -10.58 -17.29 -18.80
N GLU A 89 -11.72 -17.78 -18.28
CA GLU A 89 -12.96 -17.01 -18.17
C GLU A 89 -13.12 -16.33 -16.81
N SER A 90 -12.57 -16.90 -15.71
CA SER A 90 -12.64 -16.28 -14.38
C SER A 90 -11.95 -14.90 -14.35
N ILE A 91 -10.79 -14.76 -15.01
CA ILE A 91 -10.04 -13.51 -15.15
C ILE A 91 -10.83 -12.42 -15.93
N LYS A 92 -11.83 -12.79 -16.74
CA LYS A 92 -12.69 -11.81 -17.43
C LYS A 92 -13.85 -11.26 -16.59
N LYS A 93 -14.09 -11.79 -15.38
CA LYS A 93 -15.11 -11.34 -14.43
C LYS A 93 -14.56 -10.50 -13.27
N ILE A 94 -13.44 -9.83 -13.50
CA ILE A 94 -12.88 -8.82 -12.60
C ILE A 94 -13.69 -7.53 -12.80
N GLU A 95 -14.79 -7.40 -12.05
CA GLU A 95 -15.72 -6.26 -12.14
C GLU A 95 -15.32 -5.08 -11.23
N THR A 96 -14.39 -5.28 -10.29
CA THR A 96 -13.86 -4.23 -9.40
C THR A 96 -12.32 -4.17 -9.37
N ASP A 97 -11.77 -3.03 -8.94
CA ASP A 97 -10.35 -2.90 -8.62
C ASP A 97 -9.93 -3.84 -7.48
N GLU A 98 -10.81 -4.19 -6.53
CA GLU A 98 -10.48 -5.11 -5.42
C GLU A 98 -10.27 -6.54 -5.92
N ASP A 99 -11.14 -7.03 -6.80
CA ASP A 99 -11.02 -8.35 -7.44
C ASP A 99 -9.70 -8.51 -8.22
N LYS A 100 -9.24 -7.41 -8.84
CA LYS A 100 -7.98 -7.33 -9.60
C LYS A 100 -6.74 -7.59 -8.72
N TYR A 101 -6.84 -7.33 -7.42
CA TYR A 101 -5.76 -7.54 -6.45
C TYR A 101 -5.94 -8.81 -5.58
N ASN A 102 -7.16 -9.32 -5.45
CA ASN A 102 -7.51 -10.54 -4.71
C ASN A 102 -7.28 -11.88 -5.48
N LEU A 103 -6.56 -11.85 -6.60
CA LEU A 103 -6.23 -13.06 -7.39
C LEU A 103 -5.24 -14.02 -6.69
N ILE A 104 -4.57 -13.56 -5.64
CA ILE A 104 -3.55 -14.35 -4.93
C ILE A 104 -4.22 -15.37 -4.02
N LYS A 105 -3.90 -16.66 -4.21
CA LYS A 105 -4.39 -17.75 -3.35
C LYS A 105 -3.21 -18.55 -2.78
N ASN A 106 -3.37 -19.02 -1.54
CA ASN A 106 -2.49 -19.92 -0.81
C ASN A 106 -1.08 -19.41 -0.38
N ILE A 107 -0.86 -18.09 -0.22
CA ILE A 107 0.26 -17.54 0.57
C ILE A 107 0.26 -18.23 1.95
N LYS A 108 1.38 -18.88 2.29
CA LYS A 108 1.61 -19.53 3.60
C LYS A 108 2.48 -18.69 4.54
N LYS A 109 3.42 -17.93 3.99
CA LYS A 109 4.36 -17.07 4.72
C LYS A 109 4.82 -15.94 3.81
N TYR A 110 4.86 -14.71 4.32
CA TYR A 110 5.40 -13.55 3.59
C TYR A 110 6.34 -12.68 4.46
N CYS A 111 6.39 -12.96 5.77
CA CYS A 111 7.22 -12.29 6.78
C CYS A 111 7.72 -13.32 7.80
N GLU A 112 8.73 -12.99 8.62
CA GLU A 112 9.25 -13.89 9.64
C GLU A 112 8.43 -13.94 10.94
N CYS A 113 7.69 -12.87 11.27
CA CYS A 113 6.72 -12.84 12.36
C CYS A 113 5.81 -11.61 12.20
N THR A 114 4.52 -11.75 12.50
CA THR A 114 3.56 -10.62 12.45
C THR A 114 3.35 -9.94 13.82
N LYS A 115 3.76 -10.59 14.91
CA LYS A 115 3.69 -10.10 16.30
C LYS A 115 4.90 -9.29 16.75
N ARG A 116 6.05 -9.49 16.09
CA ARG A 116 7.35 -8.86 16.40
C ARG A 116 8.08 -8.64 15.08
N TYR A 117 8.71 -7.48 14.86
CA TYR A 117 9.59 -7.33 13.70
C TYR A 117 10.73 -8.34 13.78
N LYS A 118 10.85 -9.15 12.73
CA LYS A 118 12.03 -9.97 12.40
C LYS A 118 12.36 -9.66 10.95
N ARG A 119 13.61 -9.32 10.66
CA ARG A 119 14.03 -9.04 9.28
C ARG A 119 13.96 -10.32 8.45
N LEU A 120 13.53 -10.19 7.20
CA LEU A 120 13.62 -11.24 6.19
C LEU A 120 15.10 -11.67 6.00
N PRO A 121 15.43 -12.98 6.08
CA PRO A 121 16.80 -13.47 5.97
C PRO A 121 17.26 -13.56 4.50
N THR A 122 17.43 -12.40 3.86
CA THR A 122 17.84 -12.33 2.45
C THR A 122 19.31 -12.67 2.25
N ARG A 123 19.68 -13.20 1.08
CA ARG A 123 21.06 -13.42 0.65
C ARG A 123 21.85 -12.11 0.68
N GLU A 124 23.13 -12.15 1.05
CA GLU A 124 23.99 -10.97 0.90
C GLU A 124 24.42 -10.78 -0.56
N VAL A 125 24.30 -9.54 -1.07
CA VAL A 125 24.75 -9.13 -2.41
C VAL A 125 25.72 -7.95 -2.28
N LYS A 126 26.95 -8.13 -2.80
CA LYS A 126 27.97 -7.08 -2.85
C LYS A 126 27.71 -6.13 -4.04
N ILE A 127 27.83 -4.83 -3.80
CA ILE A 127 27.67 -3.78 -4.82
C ILE A 127 28.80 -2.75 -4.61
N GLY A 128 29.82 -2.79 -5.48
CA GLY A 128 31.02 -1.96 -5.29
C GLY A 128 31.70 -2.27 -3.95
N ASN A 129 31.79 -1.26 -3.07
CA ASN A 129 32.33 -1.37 -1.72
C ASN A 129 31.29 -1.68 -0.61
N ILE A 130 29.99 -1.79 -0.92
CA ILE A 130 28.95 -2.08 0.07
C ILE A 130 28.34 -3.49 -0.10
N LYS A 131 27.53 -3.88 0.89
CA LYS A 131 26.74 -5.12 0.93
C LYS A 131 25.29 -4.78 1.24
N ILE A 132 24.35 -5.43 0.55
CA ILE A 132 22.90 -5.31 0.77
C ILE A 132 22.33 -6.70 1.04
N GLY A 133 21.38 -6.81 1.98
CA GLY A 133 20.80 -8.07 2.42
C GLY A 133 21.44 -8.67 3.67
N GLY A 134 20.94 -9.83 4.10
CA GLY A 134 21.40 -10.54 5.29
C GLY A 134 21.24 -9.69 6.56
N ASN A 135 22.35 -9.46 7.27
CA ASN A 135 22.38 -8.63 8.48
C ASN A 135 22.91 -7.20 8.22
N ASN A 136 23.24 -6.83 6.97
CA ASN A 136 23.78 -5.50 6.62
C ASN A 136 22.70 -4.41 6.75
N LYS A 137 23.07 -3.18 7.14
CA LYS A 137 22.10 -2.07 7.30
C LYS A 137 21.22 -1.85 6.06
N ILE A 138 20.00 -1.39 6.29
CA ILE A 138 19.11 -0.92 5.21
C ILE A 138 19.82 0.26 4.52
N SER A 139 20.19 0.08 3.25
CA SER A 139 21.01 1.05 2.53
C SER A 139 20.15 2.15 1.89
N ILE A 140 20.56 3.41 2.02
CA ILE A 140 19.83 4.56 1.44
C ILE A 140 20.33 4.81 0.01
N GLN A 141 19.45 4.98 -0.97
CA GLN A 141 19.86 5.39 -2.32
C GLN A 141 18.97 6.50 -2.89
N THR A 142 19.56 7.32 -3.75
CA THR A 142 18.86 8.35 -4.54
C THR A 142 19.22 8.23 -6.03
N MET A 143 18.73 9.14 -6.87
CA MET A 143 19.00 9.22 -8.31
C MET A 143 19.28 10.66 -8.71
N THR A 144 20.26 10.89 -9.59
CA THR A 144 20.58 12.24 -10.07
C THR A 144 19.47 12.84 -10.94
N SER A 145 19.31 14.16 -10.84
CA SER A 145 18.46 14.96 -11.73
C SER A 145 19.22 15.53 -12.94
N CYS A 146 20.56 15.56 -12.90
CA CYS A 146 21.42 15.99 -14.01
C CYS A 146 21.22 15.13 -15.27
N ASP A 147 21.35 15.75 -16.44
CA ASP A 147 21.68 15.02 -17.67
C ASP A 147 23.03 14.31 -17.46
N THR A 148 23.08 12.99 -17.65
CA THR A 148 24.28 12.18 -17.38
C THR A 148 25.46 12.50 -18.32
N ARG A 149 25.22 13.27 -19.39
CA ARG A 149 26.27 13.83 -20.24
C ARG A 149 26.95 15.06 -19.62
N ASN A 150 26.31 15.72 -18.65
CA ASN A 150 26.89 16.81 -17.86
C ASN A 150 27.74 16.25 -16.71
N VAL A 151 28.97 15.83 -17.04
CA VAL A 151 29.92 15.18 -16.13
C VAL A 151 30.13 15.95 -14.83
N GLU A 152 30.34 17.27 -14.90
CA GLU A 152 30.63 18.09 -13.73
C GLU A 152 29.43 18.21 -12.79
N GLU A 153 28.25 18.55 -13.33
CA GLU A 153 27.02 18.65 -12.53
C GLU A 153 26.69 17.31 -11.86
N CYS A 154 26.81 16.19 -12.59
CA CYS A 154 26.56 14.88 -12.01
C CYS A 154 27.57 14.51 -10.91
N VAL A 155 28.86 14.82 -11.06
CA VAL A 155 29.84 14.63 -9.98
C VAL A 155 29.50 15.49 -8.77
N ASN A 156 29.09 16.74 -8.97
CA ASN A 156 28.66 17.64 -7.89
C ASN A 156 27.39 17.14 -7.18
N GLN A 157 26.38 16.66 -7.92
CA GLN A 157 25.18 16.03 -7.34
C GLN A 157 25.54 14.76 -6.55
N ILE A 158 26.37 13.86 -7.10
CA ILE A 158 26.81 12.63 -6.43
C ILE A 158 27.60 12.94 -5.15
N LYS A 159 28.52 13.90 -5.21
CA LYS A 159 29.32 14.38 -4.06
C LYS A 159 28.43 14.92 -2.94
N ARG A 160 27.44 15.76 -3.27
CA ARG A 160 26.43 16.27 -2.31
C ARG A 160 25.59 15.13 -1.72
N CYS A 161 25.14 14.18 -2.54
CA CYS A 161 24.35 13.04 -2.06
C CYS A 161 25.15 12.11 -1.15
N LYS A 162 26.43 11.81 -1.46
CA LYS A 162 27.32 11.05 -0.58
C LYS A 162 27.54 11.78 0.74
N GLY A 163 27.86 13.08 0.70
CA GLY A 163 28.05 13.90 1.91
C GLY A 163 26.82 13.94 2.81
N LEU A 164 25.62 13.88 2.22
CA LEU A 164 24.34 13.80 2.94
C LEU A 164 23.92 12.36 3.29
N GLY A 165 24.77 11.34 3.04
CA GLY A 165 24.59 9.97 3.53
C GLY A 165 23.88 9.00 2.58
N ALA A 166 23.93 9.23 1.27
CA ALA A 166 23.56 8.20 0.29
C ALA A 166 24.60 7.05 0.27
N ASP A 167 24.13 5.80 0.33
CA ASP A 167 24.98 4.60 0.20
C ASP A 167 25.19 4.20 -1.27
N LEU A 168 24.28 4.59 -2.17
CA LEU A 168 24.39 4.44 -3.62
C LEU A 168 23.73 5.62 -4.33
N VAL A 169 24.19 5.95 -5.54
CA VAL A 169 23.52 6.91 -6.43
C VAL A 169 23.21 6.27 -7.78
N ARG A 170 21.99 6.49 -8.28
CA ARG A 170 21.52 6.02 -9.58
C ARG A 170 21.63 7.13 -10.64
N LEU A 171 22.07 6.79 -11.84
CA LEU A 171 22.14 7.68 -13.00
C LEU A 171 21.26 7.15 -14.14
N THR A 172 20.81 8.05 -15.01
CA THR A 172 20.10 7.68 -16.23
C THR A 172 21.11 7.31 -17.32
N VAL A 173 20.95 6.16 -17.96
CA VAL A 173 21.81 5.76 -19.08
C VAL A 173 20.90 5.29 -20.22
N GLN A 174 20.83 6.06 -21.32
CA GLN A 174 19.89 5.82 -22.41
C GLN A 174 20.57 5.37 -23.72
N GLY A 175 21.74 5.94 -24.02
CA GLY A 175 22.56 5.66 -25.19
C GLY A 175 24.04 5.55 -24.84
N VAL A 176 24.90 5.74 -25.85
CA VAL A 176 26.35 5.59 -25.72
C VAL A 176 26.98 6.81 -25.03
N GLN A 177 26.48 8.02 -25.32
CA GLN A 177 27.00 9.26 -24.74
C GLN A 177 26.94 9.29 -23.20
N GLU A 178 25.84 8.78 -22.61
CA GLU A 178 25.72 8.69 -21.15
C GLU A 178 26.68 7.64 -20.56
N VAL A 179 27.00 6.56 -21.30
CA VAL A 179 28.01 5.59 -20.87
C VAL A 179 29.41 6.20 -20.91
N GLU A 180 29.79 6.84 -22.01
CA GLU A 180 31.09 7.52 -22.16
C GLU A 180 31.30 8.61 -21.09
N ALA A 181 30.26 9.40 -20.82
CA ALA A 181 30.26 10.36 -19.72
C ALA A 181 30.35 9.69 -18.35
N SER A 182 29.75 8.51 -18.17
CA SER A 182 29.81 7.75 -16.90
C SER A 182 31.21 7.27 -16.55
N TYR A 183 32.10 6.97 -17.52
CA TYR A 183 33.52 6.71 -17.23
C TYR A 183 34.16 7.98 -16.63
N ARG A 184 34.02 9.12 -17.31
CA ARG A 184 34.56 10.42 -16.84
C ARG A 184 34.02 10.83 -15.48
N ILE A 185 32.73 10.57 -15.20
CA ILE A 185 32.10 10.75 -13.88
C ILE A 185 32.79 9.86 -12.84
N LYS A 186 33.00 8.57 -13.12
CA LYS A 186 33.63 7.64 -12.17
C LYS A 186 35.09 7.99 -11.93
N ASP A 187 35.84 8.33 -12.96
CA ASP A 187 37.25 8.72 -12.88
C ASP A 187 37.42 10.03 -12.08
N MET A 188 36.56 11.03 -12.32
CA MET A 188 36.59 12.30 -11.59
C MET A 188 36.07 12.20 -10.14
N LEU A 189 35.21 11.22 -9.83
CA LEU A 189 34.90 10.85 -8.45
C LEU A 189 36.11 10.19 -7.77
N LEU A 190 36.76 9.24 -8.44
CA LEU A 190 37.91 8.51 -7.89
C LEU A 190 39.13 9.41 -7.67
N SER A 191 39.43 10.34 -8.59
CA SER A 191 40.52 11.32 -8.40
C SER A 191 40.29 12.30 -7.24
N GLN A 192 39.03 12.50 -6.84
CA GLN A 192 38.65 13.23 -5.62
C GLN A 192 38.53 12.33 -4.37
N ASN A 193 38.96 11.06 -4.44
CA ASN A 193 38.77 10.04 -3.40
C ASN A 193 37.29 9.75 -3.03
N ILE A 194 36.34 10.06 -3.92
CA ILE A 194 34.90 9.89 -3.70
C ILE A 194 34.45 8.49 -4.16
N THR A 195 34.71 7.50 -3.32
CA THR A 195 34.15 6.14 -3.51
C THR A 195 32.66 6.09 -3.16
N ILE A 196 31.79 5.80 -4.14
CA ILE A 196 30.37 5.47 -3.93
C ILE A 196 29.88 4.56 -5.08
N PRO A 197 29.13 3.47 -4.81
CA PRO A 197 28.62 2.60 -5.87
C PRO A 197 27.61 3.31 -6.77
N LEU A 198 27.86 3.26 -8.08
CA LEU A 198 26.98 3.85 -9.09
C LEU A 198 26.02 2.79 -9.65
N VAL A 199 24.79 3.20 -9.93
CA VAL A 199 23.73 2.34 -10.48
C VAL A 199 23.23 2.87 -11.83
N ALA A 200 23.29 2.07 -12.90
CA ALA A 200 22.70 2.44 -14.20
C ALA A 200 21.19 2.13 -14.24
N ASP A 201 20.38 3.04 -14.78
CA ASP A 201 18.92 2.86 -14.90
C ASP A 201 18.49 2.57 -16.35
N ILE A 202 18.73 1.34 -16.83
CA ILE A 202 18.47 0.93 -18.22
C ILE A 202 16.99 0.60 -18.43
N HIS A 203 16.46 0.97 -19.60
CA HIS A 203 15.05 0.79 -19.94
C HIS A 203 14.77 0.04 -21.25
N PHE A 204 15.54 0.20 -22.35
CA PHE A 204 15.16 -0.37 -23.67
C PHE A 204 16.27 -1.01 -24.50
N ASN A 205 17.53 -1.02 -24.03
CA ASN A 205 18.66 -1.34 -24.91
C ASN A 205 19.68 -2.28 -24.23
N PRO A 206 19.65 -3.58 -24.55
CA PRO A 206 20.61 -4.56 -24.05
C PRO A 206 22.08 -4.22 -24.35
N LYS A 207 22.39 -3.58 -25.49
CA LYS A 207 23.76 -3.14 -25.82
C LYS A 207 24.26 -2.08 -24.83
N ILE A 208 23.41 -1.13 -24.46
CA ILE A 208 23.77 -0.09 -23.48
C ILE A 208 23.90 -0.69 -22.07
N ALA A 209 23.09 -1.69 -21.71
CA ALA A 209 23.29 -2.43 -20.46
C ALA A 209 24.66 -3.15 -20.41
N LEU A 210 25.07 -3.78 -21.52
CA LEU A 210 26.37 -4.44 -21.65
C LEU A 210 27.54 -3.47 -21.55
N MET A 211 27.43 -2.27 -22.13
CA MET A 211 28.48 -1.24 -22.00
C MET A 211 28.50 -0.65 -20.59
N ALA A 212 27.33 -0.35 -20.02
CA ALA A 212 27.21 0.16 -18.65
C ALA A 212 27.77 -0.81 -17.59
N ALA A 213 27.72 -2.13 -17.79
CA ALA A 213 28.26 -3.13 -16.86
C ALA A 213 29.77 -3.00 -16.59
N GLU A 214 30.53 -2.39 -17.50
CA GLU A 214 31.95 -2.13 -17.31
C GLU A 214 32.20 -1.05 -16.25
N VAL A 215 31.50 0.08 -16.35
CA VAL A 215 31.71 1.24 -15.46
C VAL A 215 30.82 1.23 -14.21
N PHE A 216 29.57 0.78 -14.28
CA PHE A 216 28.64 0.78 -13.15
C PHE A 216 28.77 -0.45 -12.26
N ASP A 217 28.57 -0.27 -10.95
CA ASP A 217 28.68 -1.33 -9.94
C ASP A 217 27.41 -2.18 -9.83
N LYS A 218 26.27 -1.64 -10.29
CA LYS A 218 24.98 -2.34 -10.42
C LYS A 218 24.18 -1.85 -11.62
N ILE A 219 23.57 -2.75 -12.36
CA ILE A 219 22.67 -2.44 -13.49
C ILE A 219 21.22 -2.67 -13.06
N ARG A 220 20.33 -1.68 -13.23
CA ARG A 220 18.88 -1.92 -13.19
C ARG A 220 18.39 -2.31 -14.57
N VAL A 221 17.62 -3.39 -14.62
CA VAL A 221 16.76 -3.75 -15.74
C VAL A 221 15.29 -3.66 -15.32
N ASN A 222 14.41 -3.42 -16.28
CA ASN A 222 12.97 -3.40 -16.09
C ASN A 222 12.34 -4.45 -17.02
N PRO A 223 11.85 -5.57 -16.48
CA PRO A 223 11.37 -6.68 -17.29
C PRO A 223 10.40 -6.30 -18.42
N GLY A 224 9.40 -5.46 -18.11
CA GLY A 224 8.33 -5.11 -19.04
C GLY A 224 8.69 -4.15 -20.18
N ASN A 225 9.96 -3.70 -20.28
CA ASN A 225 10.42 -2.93 -21.44
C ASN A 225 11.88 -3.18 -21.91
N TYR A 226 12.67 -3.98 -21.18
CA TYR A 226 14.07 -4.28 -21.53
C TYR A 226 14.27 -4.86 -22.94
N VAL A 227 13.33 -5.69 -23.43
CA VAL A 227 13.34 -6.21 -24.81
C VAL A 227 12.26 -5.60 -25.71
N ASP A 228 11.09 -5.27 -25.16
CA ASP A 228 9.92 -4.80 -25.93
C ASP A 228 10.03 -3.33 -26.38
N GLY A 229 10.97 -2.57 -25.80
CA GLY A 229 11.16 -1.15 -26.10
C GLY A 229 10.08 -0.26 -25.46
N ARG A 230 9.80 0.90 -26.06
CA ARG A 230 8.78 1.84 -25.53
C ARG A 230 7.39 1.20 -25.54
N LYS A 231 6.72 1.21 -24.39
CA LYS A 231 5.37 0.67 -24.21
C LYS A 231 4.40 1.30 -25.22
N LYS A 232 3.68 0.45 -25.95
CA LYS A 232 2.57 0.82 -26.83
C LYS A 232 1.31 0.18 -26.26
N TRP A 233 0.22 0.95 -26.19
CA TRP A 233 -1.08 0.41 -25.85
C TRP A 233 -1.60 -0.39 -27.06
N VAL A 234 -1.55 -1.72 -26.95
CA VAL A 234 -1.96 -2.67 -27.97
C VAL A 234 -2.69 -3.81 -27.29
N ASP A 235 -4.01 -3.88 -27.49
CA ASP A 235 -4.88 -4.90 -26.88
C ASP A 235 -4.81 -6.24 -27.62
N LYS A 236 -3.58 -6.74 -27.80
CA LYS A 236 -3.31 -8.07 -28.35
C LYS A 236 -3.47 -9.11 -27.25
N VAL A 237 -4.37 -10.08 -27.46
CA VAL A 237 -4.37 -11.34 -26.73
C VAL A 237 -3.28 -12.25 -27.31
N TYR A 238 -2.34 -12.69 -26.47
CA TYR A 238 -1.23 -13.57 -26.87
C TYR A 238 -1.60 -15.05 -26.67
N LYS A 239 -1.30 -15.92 -27.63
CA LYS A 239 -1.48 -17.38 -27.51
C LYS A 239 -0.33 -18.01 -26.71
N LYS A 240 -0.56 -19.17 -26.08
CA LYS A 240 0.44 -19.83 -25.19
C LYS A 240 1.80 -20.06 -25.88
N LYS A 241 1.80 -20.39 -27.18
CA LYS A 241 3.03 -20.47 -27.97
C LYS A 241 3.74 -19.12 -28.09
N GLU A 242 3.04 -18.05 -28.50
CA GLU A 242 3.61 -16.70 -28.59
C GLU A 242 4.11 -16.19 -27.23
N PHE A 243 3.54 -16.70 -26.12
CA PHE A 243 4.00 -16.37 -24.78
C PHE A 243 5.38 -16.99 -24.47
N GLU A 244 5.58 -18.27 -24.80
CA GLU A 244 6.85 -18.97 -24.63
C GLU A 244 7.91 -18.54 -25.67
N ASP A 245 7.52 -18.26 -26.92
CA ASP A 245 8.40 -17.68 -27.94
C ASP A 245 9.02 -16.36 -27.44
N GLY A 246 8.24 -15.55 -26.68
CA GLY A 246 8.70 -14.33 -26.02
C GLY A 246 9.76 -14.55 -24.92
N LYS A 247 9.69 -15.66 -24.17
CA LYS A 247 10.73 -16.03 -23.18
C LYS A 247 12.06 -16.36 -23.85
N LEU A 248 12.02 -17.06 -24.99
CA LEU A 248 13.23 -17.39 -25.75
C LEU A 248 13.94 -16.13 -26.24
N PHE A 249 13.20 -15.12 -26.69
CA PHE A 249 13.76 -13.81 -27.05
C PHE A 249 14.37 -13.07 -25.85
N ILE A 250 13.72 -13.09 -24.67
CA ILE A 250 14.30 -12.52 -23.45
C ILE A 250 15.60 -13.24 -23.08
N LYS A 251 15.63 -14.57 -23.13
CA LYS A 251 16.82 -15.38 -22.87
C LYS A 251 17.98 -14.98 -23.78
N GLU A 252 17.71 -14.84 -25.09
CA GLU A 252 18.69 -14.41 -26.09
C GLU A 252 19.31 -13.03 -25.77
N LYS A 253 18.49 -12.06 -25.33
CA LYS A 253 18.95 -10.68 -25.08
C LYS A 253 19.47 -10.42 -23.65
N PHE A 254 19.07 -11.22 -22.66
CA PHE A 254 19.39 -10.99 -21.24
C PHE A 254 20.55 -11.85 -20.71
N VAL A 255 20.72 -13.09 -21.18
CA VAL A 255 21.85 -13.95 -20.77
C VAL A 255 23.23 -13.32 -21.02
N PRO A 256 23.49 -12.61 -22.14
CA PRO A 256 24.76 -11.89 -22.32
C PRO A 256 25.06 -10.86 -21.21
N LEU A 257 24.02 -10.21 -20.66
CA LEU A 257 24.18 -9.27 -19.54
C LEU A 257 24.46 -10.02 -18.22
N ILE A 258 23.80 -11.16 -17.99
CA ILE A 258 24.05 -12.01 -16.83
C ILE A 258 25.52 -12.43 -16.79
N GLU A 259 26.04 -13.02 -17.87
CA GLU A 259 27.44 -13.48 -17.91
C GLU A 259 28.44 -12.31 -17.81
N LYS A 260 28.18 -11.17 -18.43
CA LYS A 260 29.06 -9.99 -18.28
C LYS A 260 29.04 -9.42 -16.85
N CYS A 261 27.87 -9.35 -16.21
CA CYS A 261 27.78 -8.95 -14.80
C CYS A 261 28.43 -9.96 -13.85
N LYS A 262 28.39 -11.26 -14.17
CA LYS A 262 29.05 -12.35 -13.44
C LYS A 262 30.58 -12.23 -13.52
N GLN A 263 31.14 -12.06 -14.73
CA GLN A 263 32.56 -11.83 -14.97
C GLN A 263 33.10 -10.59 -14.24
N LEU A 264 32.34 -9.48 -14.27
CA LEU A 264 32.73 -8.20 -13.69
C LEU A 264 32.31 -8.02 -12.21
N ASN A 265 31.78 -9.08 -11.58
CA ASN A 265 31.20 -9.09 -10.23
C ASN A 265 30.30 -7.87 -9.94
N ARG A 266 29.37 -7.61 -10.85
CA ARG A 266 28.31 -6.59 -10.72
C ARG A 266 27.05 -7.21 -10.14
N ALA A 267 26.14 -6.37 -9.67
CA ALA A 267 24.78 -6.77 -9.33
C ALA A 267 23.77 -6.37 -10.42
N ILE A 268 22.67 -7.11 -10.51
CA ILE A 268 21.51 -6.76 -11.35
C ILE A 268 20.33 -6.47 -10.44
N ARG A 269 19.72 -5.27 -10.57
CA ARG A 269 18.40 -4.99 -9.99
C ARG A 269 17.32 -5.29 -11.02
N ILE A 270 16.53 -6.33 -10.77
CA ILE A 270 15.32 -6.63 -11.52
C ILE A 270 14.21 -5.77 -10.92
N GLY A 271 13.78 -4.73 -11.64
CA GLY A 271 12.90 -3.70 -11.09
C GLY A 271 11.68 -3.43 -11.96
N THR A 272 10.60 -4.16 -11.69
CA THR A 272 9.30 -4.04 -12.33
C THR A 272 8.55 -2.82 -11.80
N ASN A 273 8.12 -1.93 -12.70
CA ASN A 273 7.11 -0.91 -12.39
C ASN A 273 5.74 -1.40 -12.88
N HIS A 274 4.71 -1.24 -12.07
CA HIS A 274 3.31 -1.63 -12.33
C HIS A 274 2.81 -1.09 -13.68
N GLY A 275 2.82 0.25 -13.85
CA GLY A 275 2.47 0.90 -15.12
C GLY A 275 3.33 0.52 -16.34
N SER A 276 4.47 -0.17 -16.17
CA SER A 276 5.37 -0.57 -17.25
C SER A 276 5.45 -2.08 -17.49
N LEU A 277 4.45 -2.88 -17.08
CA LEU A 277 4.34 -4.28 -17.54
C LEU A 277 4.24 -4.36 -19.07
N SER A 278 4.85 -5.40 -19.66
CA SER A 278 4.81 -5.67 -21.10
C SER A 278 3.44 -6.20 -21.53
N SER A 279 3.06 -5.97 -22.79
CA SER A 279 1.76 -6.40 -23.34
C SER A 279 1.54 -7.91 -23.22
N ARG A 280 2.61 -8.71 -23.28
CA ARG A 280 2.57 -10.16 -23.08
C ARG A 280 2.21 -10.54 -21.64
N MET A 281 2.79 -9.87 -20.63
CA MET A 281 2.45 -10.12 -19.22
C MET A 281 1.05 -9.62 -18.88
N LEU A 282 0.68 -8.44 -19.37
CA LEU A 282 -0.66 -7.87 -19.24
C LEU A 282 -1.75 -8.78 -19.84
N SER A 283 -1.46 -9.44 -20.97
CA SER A 283 -2.37 -10.39 -21.62
C SER A 283 -2.55 -11.72 -20.87
N TYR A 284 -1.71 -12.04 -19.87
CA TYR A 284 -1.73 -13.33 -19.16
C TYR A 284 -2.15 -13.19 -17.71
N TYR A 285 -1.52 -12.28 -16.98
CA TYR A 285 -1.72 -12.09 -15.54
C TYR A 285 -2.52 -10.81 -15.23
N GLY A 286 -2.89 -10.05 -16.25
CA GLY A 286 -3.45 -8.71 -16.09
C GLY A 286 -2.44 -7.71 -15.55
N ASP A 287 -2.95 -6.54 -15.23
CA ASP A 287 -2.22 -5.43 -14.63
C ASP A 287 -2.16 -5.57 -13.09
N THR A 288 -1.59 -6.67 -12.60
CA THR A 288 -1.80 -7.17 -11.23
C THR A 288 -0.48 -7.38 -10.46
N PRO A 289 -0.53 -7.50 -9.11
CA PRO A 289 0.60 -7.92 -8.30
C PRO A 289 1.23 -9.24 -8.76
N LEU A 290 0.41 -10.21 -9.22
CA LEU A 290 0.89 -11.44 -9.80
C LEU A 290 1.66 -11.18 -11.11
N GLY A 291 1.10 -10.36 -12.01
CA GLY A 291 1.78 -9.93 -13.23
C GLY A 291 3.10 -9.20 -12.97
N MET A 292 3.21 -8.42 -11.88
CA MET A 292 4.48 -7.81 -11.45
C MET A 292 5.51 -8.83 -10.99
N VAL A 293 5.07 -9.84 -10.24
CA VAL A 293 5.93 -10.88 -9.65
C VAL A 293 6.42 -11.87 -10.70
N GLU A 294 5.54 -12.42 -11.52
CA GLU A 294 5.92 -13.35 -12.61
C GLU A 294 6.80 -12.65 -13.65
N SER A 295 6.54 -11.37 -13.93
CA SER A 295 7.40 -10.56 -14.81
C SER A 295 8.82 -10.37 -14.27
N ALA A 296 9.02 -10.34 -12.95
CA ALA A 296 10.37 -10.34 -12.36
C ALA A 296 10.99 -11.74 -12.34
N PHE A 297 10.20 -12.79 -12.08
CA PHE A 297 10.72 -14.15 -12.04
C PHE A 297 11.21 -14.66 -13.39
N GLU A 298 10.57 -14.26 -14.49
CA GLU A 298 11.03 -14.57 -15.84
C GLU A 298 12.48 -14.09 -16.10
N PHE A 299 12.92 -13.02 -15.43
CA PHE A 299 14.31 -12.55 -15.49
C PHE A 299 15.18 -13.19 -14.40
N SER A 300 14.68 -13.43 -13.18
CA SER A 300 15.49 -14.03 -12.11
C SER A 300 15.80 -15.50 -12.35
N ASP A 301 14.86 -16.24 -12.92
CA ASP A 301 15.02 -17.66 -13.18
C ASP A 301 16.11 -17.88 -14.24
N LEU A 302 16.22 -17.00 -15.24
CA LEU A 302 17.36 -16.94 -16.16
C LEU A 302 18.69 -16.63 -15.44
N CYS A 303 18.71 -15.76 -14.43
CA CYS A 303 19.90 -15.55 -13.61
C CYS A 303 20.29 -16.82 -12.83
N ILE A 304 19.32 -17.52 -12.24
CA ILE A 304 19.52 -18.75 -11.46
C ILE A 304 20.02 -19.89 -12.36
N GLU A 305 19.42 -20.08 -13.55
CA GLU A 305 19.88 -21.03 -14.56
C GLU A 305 21.36 -20.84 -14.93
N ASN A 306 21.80 -19.58 -15.01
CA ASN A 306 23.18 -19.21 -15.34
C ASN A 306 24.08 -19.06 -14.08
N ASN A 307 23.63 -19.52 -12.91
CA ASN A 307 24.36 -19.49 -11.64
C ASN A 307 24.80 -18.07 -11.20
N PHE A 308 23.95 -17.07 -11.45
CA PHE A 308 24.17 -15.68 -11.05
C PHE A 308 23.23 -15.28 -9.90
N PHE A 309 23.82 -14.94 -8.74
CA PHE A 309 23.07 -14.70 -7.51
C PHE A 309 23.18 -13.26 -6.96
N ASN A 310 23.85 -12.34 -7.67
CA ASN A 310 23.93 -10.92 -7.29
C ASN A 310 22.66 -10.15 -7.72
N ILE A 311 21.49 -10.66 -7.34
CA ILE A 311 20.17 -10.13 -7.74
C ILE A 311 19.59 -9.24 -6.64
N VAL A 312 18.94 -8.13 -7.01
CA VAL A 312 18.09 -7.34 -6.11
C VAL A 312 16.73 -7.13 -6.77
N TYR A 313 15.62 -7.35 -6.08
CA TYR A 313 14.29 -7.09 -6.62
C TYR A 313 13.79 -5.67 -6.35
N SER A 314 12.83 -5.21 -7.15
CA SER A 314 11.94 -4.10 -6.80
C SER A 314 10.59 -4.21 -7.53
N MET A 315 9.51 -3.91 -6.80
CA MET A 315 8.12 -3.92 -7.24
C MET A 315 7.52 -2.53 -6.99
N LYS A 316 7.57 -1.64 -7.98
CA LYS A 316 7.13 -0.25 -7.80
C LYS A 316 5.73 -0.02 -8.35
N ALA A 317 4.86 0.57 -7.55
CA ALA A 317 3.57 1.13 -7.97
C ALA A 317 3.37 2.52 -7.33
N SER A 318 2.49 3.33 -7.90
CA SER A 318 2.09 4.64 -7.36
C SER A 318 0.89 4.56 -6.44
N ASN A 319 0.13 3.45 -6.49
CA ASN A 319 -0.78 3.03 -5.44
C ASN A 319 -0.01 2.22 -4.36
N ALA A 320 -0.02 2.70 -3.12
CA ALA A 320 0.70 2.09 -2.00
C ALA A 320 0.19 0.69 -1.67
N TYR A 321 -1.13 0.43 -1.80
CA TYR A 321 -1.72 -0.90 -1.57
C TYR A 321 -1.15 -1.93 -2.55
N VAL A 322 -1.19 -1.62 -3.85
CA VAL A 322 -0.64 -2.47 -4.92
C VAL A 322 0.84 -2.73 -4.71
N MET A 323 1.62 -1.70 -4.37
CA MET A 323 3.03 -1.85 -4.04
C MET A 323 3.24 -2.87 -2.91
N ILE A 324 2.51 -2.73 -1.79
CA ILE A 324 2.66 -3.57 -0.60
C ILE A 324 2.31 -5.03 -0.92
N GLN A 325 1.16 -5.30 -1.55
CA GLN A 325 0.80 -6.67 -1.87
C GLN A 325 1.77 -7.31 -2.88
N SER A 326 2.31 -6.56 -3.85
CA SER A 326 3.35 -7.06 -4.77
C SER A 326 4.65 -7.48 -4.06
N TYR A 327 5.12 -6.73 -3.04
CA TYR A 327 6.29 -7.17 -2.26
C TYR A 327 5.98 -8.35 -1.33
N ARG A 328 4.80 -8.39 -0.70
CA ARG A 328 4.38 -9.53 0.12
C ARG A 328 4.27 -10.81 -0.71
N LEU A 329 3.67 -10.73 -1.91
CA LEU A 329 3.60 -11.83 -2.87
C LEU A 329 4.98 -12.28 -3.35
N LEU A 330 5.87 -11.34 -3.71
CA LEU A 330 7.24 -11.64 -4.12
C LEU A 330 8.00 -12.44 -3.05
N VAL A 331 7.83 -12.10 -1.77
CA VAL A 331 8.46 -12.83 -0.67
C VAL A 331 7.82 -14.22 -0.50
N ALA A 332 6.48 -14.31 -0.53
CA ALA A 332 5.78 -15.58 -0.45
C ALA A 332 6.18 -16.57 -1.56
N LYS A 333 6.25 -16.10 -2.81
CA LYS A 333 6.66 -16.91 -3.95
C LYS A 333 8.15 -17.29 -3.93
N GLN A 334 9.02 -16.51 -3.29
CA GLN A 334 10.40 -16.94 -3.03
C GLN A 334 10.44 -18.08 -2.00
N TYR A 335 9.64 -18.05 -0.93
CA TYR A 335 9.53 -19.20 -0.02
C TYR A 335 9.01 -20.46 -0.73
N GLU A 336 8.06 -20.32 -1.67
CA GLU A 336 7.58 -21.44 -2.51
C GLU A 336 8.68 -22.00 -3.45
N LYS A 337 9.58 -21.15 -3.96
CA LYS A 337 10.76 -21.55 -4.75
C LYS A 337 11.91 -22.13 -3.90
N GLY A 338 11.97 -21.82 -2.59
CA GLY A 338 12.90 -22.39 -1.62
C GLY A 338 13.74 -21.35 -0.86
N ASN A 339 14.05 -21.64 0.41
CA ASN A 339 14.69 -20.68 1.34
C ASN A 339 16.04 -20.12 0.85
N ASP A 340 16.84 -20.91 0.12
CA ASP A 340 18.15 -20.49 -0.40
C ASP A 340 18.06 -19.38 -1.48
N VAL A 341 16.84 -19.04 -1.92
CA VAL A 341 16.54 -18.18 -3.09
C VAL A 341 15.86 -16.86 -2.66
N LEU A 342 15.95 -16.47 -1.38
CA LEU A 342 15.49 -15.16 -0.88
C LEU A 342 16.48 -14.04 -1.22
N PHE A 343 16.24 -13.29 -2.31
CA PHE A 343 17.10 -12.19 -2.72
C PHE A 343 16.74 -10.85 -2.05
N PRO A 344 17.71 -9.91 -1.90
CA PRO A 344 17.46 -8.59 -1.35
C PRO A 344 16.39 -7.77 -2.07
N ILE A 345 15.67 -6.96 -1.29
CA ILE A 345 14.55 -6.18 -1.76
C ILE A 345 14.87 -4.67 -1.68
N HIS A 346 14.81 -3.99 -2.83
CA HIS A 346 14.77 -2.54 -2.91
C HIS A 346 13.33 -2.05 -2.83
N LEU A 347 13.01 -1.26 -1.80
CA LEU A 347 11.70 -0.63 -1.63
C LEU A 347 11.68 0.81 -2.15
N GLY A 348 10.48 1.22 -2.56
CA GLY A 348 10.14 2.62 -2.77
C GLY A 348 8.86 2.75 -3.58
N VAL A 349 7.97 3.65 -3.15
CA VAL A 349 6.83 4.11 -3.98
C VAL A 349 7.37 4.72 -5.28
N THR A 350 6.65 4.60 -6.39
CA THR A 350 6.93 5.39 -7.60
C THR A 350 5.88 6.49 -7.75
N GLU A 351 6.25 7.62 -8.35
CA GLU A 351 5.44 8.85 -8.35
C GLU A 351 4.85 9.19 -6.97
N ALA A 352 5.72 9.34 -5.96
CA ALA A 352 5.26 9.67 -4.61
C ALA A 352 4.64 11.07 -4.55
N GLY A 353 5.13 12.01 -5.38
CA GLY A 353 4.64 13.37 -5.47
C GLY A 353 5.58 14.40 -4.85
N PHE A 354 5.02 15.57 -4.52
CA PHE A 354 5.74 16.72 -3.98
C PHE A 354 5.48 16.91 -2.48
N GLY A 355 6.51 17.34 -1.75
CA GLY A 355 6.42 17.85 -0.38
C GLY A 355 6.00 16.79 0.63
N ASP A 356 5.24 17.19 1.63
CA ASP A 356 4.82 16.28 2.70
C ASP A 356 3.82 15.22 2.24
N ASN A 357 3.02 15.48 1.19
CA ASN A 357 2.17 14.45 0.59
C ASN A 357 3.04 13.27 0.09
N GLY A 358 4.14 13.56 -0.62
CA GLY A 358 5.07 12.54 -1.11
C GLY A 358 5.86 11.84 0.00
N ARG A 359 6.14 12.55 1.11
CA ARG A 359 6.77 11.97 2.31
C ARG A 359 5.80 11.04 3.05
N ILE A 360 4.56 11.45 3.33
CA ILE A 360 3.51 10.64 3.97
C ILE A 360 3.25 9.36 3.16
N LYS A 361 2.94 9.48 1.86
CA LYS A 361 2.71 8.35 0.94
C LYS A 361 3.87 7.36 0.93
N SER A 362 5.11 7.86 1.00
CA SER A 362 6.31 7.02 1.04
C SER A 362 6.56 6.38 2.40
N TYR A 363 6.35 7.09 3.51
CA TYR A 363 6.44 6.51 4.86
C TYR A 363 5.41 5.42 5.06
N LEU A 364 4.18 5.63 4.60
CA LEU A 364 3.08 4.68 4.60
C LEU A 364 3.40 3.44 3.73
N GLY A 365 3.78 3.64 2.47
CA GLY A 365 4.08 2.55 1.53
C GLY A 365 5.33 1.73 1.89
N ILE A 366 6.43 2.38 2.25
CA ILE A 366 7.71 1.71 2.57
C ILE A 366 7.70 1.22 4.02
N GLY A 367 7.18 2.01 4.97
CA GLY A 367 7.16 1.70 6.40
C GLY A 367 6.34 0.47 6.75
N SER A 368 5.21 0.24 6.05
CA SER A 368 4.39 -0.98 6.22
C SER A 368 5.20 -2.25 5.97
N LEU A 369 5.98 -2.27 4.88
CA LEU A 369 6.83 -3.43 4.52
C LEU A 369 8.02 -3.57 5.46
N LEU A 370 8.64 -2.46 5.85
CA LEU A 370 9.68 -2.43 6.88
C LEU A 370 9.14 -2.84 8.27
N TYR A 371 7.83 -2.78 8.52
CA TYR A 371 7.18 -3.34 9.72
C TYR A 371 7.06 -4.86 9.64
N ASP A 372 6.63 -5.38 8.49
CA ASP A 372 6.60 -6.81 8.19
C ASP A 372 8.00 -7.44 7.97
N GLY A 373 9.08 -6.69 8.19
CA GLY A 373 10.46 -7.21 8.11
C GLY A 373 11.10 -7.22 6.72
N ILE A 374 10.39 -6.69 5.72
CA ILE A 374 10.76 -6.73 4.30
C ILE A 374 11.51 -5.45 3.92
N GLY A 375 12.67 -5.57 3.28
CA GLY A 375 13.40 -4.45 2.67
C GLY A 375 14.84 -4.31 3.14
N ASP A 376 15.76 -4.17 2.18
CA ASP A 376 17.21 -4.11 2.39
C ASP A 376 17.85 -2.82 1.88
N THR A 377 17.13 -2.08 1.03
CA THR A 377 17.52 -0.74 0.60
C THR A 377 16.30 0.06 0.17
N ILE A 378 16.29 1.38 0.42
CA ILE A 378 15.11 2.23 0.18
C ILE A 378 15.44 3.44 -0.71
N ARG A 379 14.46 3.89 -1.50
CA ARG A 379 14.42 5.23 -2.11
C ARG A 379 13.01 5.82 -2.03
N ILE A 380 12.88 6.91 -1.27
CA ILE A 380 11.69 7.79 -1.27
C ILE A 380 11.77 8.66 -2.52
N SER A 381 10.86 8.47 -3.48
CA SER A 381 11.01 9.00 -4.85
C SER A 381 10.17 10.27 -5.08
N LEU A 382 10.75 11.44 -4.75
CA LEU A 382 10.07 12.74 -4.73
C LEU A 382 10.21 13.52 -6.05
N THR A 383 9.25 14.41 -6.34
CA THR A 383 9.38 15.45 -7.38
C THR A 383 10.14 16.68 -6.82
N GLU A 384 11.28 16.42 -6.19
CA GLU A 384 12.18 17.40 -5.54
C GLU A 384 13.63 17.07 -5.92
N ASP A 385 14.61 17.78 -5.36
CA ASP A 385 16.02 17.52 -5.66
C ASP A 385 16.53 16.20 -5.03
N PRO A 386 17.55 15.54 -5.61
CA PRO A 386 18.01 14.21 -5.16
C PRO A 386 18.36 14.10 -3.68
N TRP A 387 18.85 15.19 -3.07
CA TRP A 387 19.20 15.22 -1.64
C TRP A 387 17.98 15.28 -0.70
N GLU A 388 16.83 15.80 -1.16
CA GLU A 388 15.60 15.85 -0.36
C GLU A 388 14.98 14.46 -0.14
N GLU A 389 15.35 13.47 -0.97
CA GLU A 389 14.99 12.07 -0.75
C GLU A 389 15.71 11.45 0.47
N LEU A 390 16.89 11.97 0.85
CA LEU A 390 17.81 11.30 1.78
C LEU A 390 17.39 11.48 3.25
N HIS A 391 16.95 12.67 3.65
CA HIS A 391 16.55 12.94 5.04
C HIS A 391 15.30 12.14 5.45
N PRO A 392 14.21 12.08 4.64
CA PRO A 392 13.11 11.14 4.89
C PRO A 392 13.55 9.67 4.97
N CYS A 393 14.52 9.23 4.14
CA CYS A 393 15.02 7.86 4.21
C CYS A 393 15.70 7.56 5.56
N LYS A 394 16.52 8.49 6.09
CA LYS A 394 17.11 8.38 7.43
C LYS A 394 16.03 8.34 8.49
N LYS A 395 15.08 9.29 8.46
CA LYS A 395 14.02 9.42 9.46
C LYS A 395 13.15 8.15 9.54
N LEU A 396 12.83 7.54 8.40
CA LEU A 396 12.12 6.27 8.35
C LEU A 396 12.93 5.14 8.99
N ILE A 397 14.23 5.00 8.67
CA ILE A 397 15.14 3.98 9.22
C ILE A 397 15.36 4.16 10.73
N GLU A 398 15.46 5.40 11.21
CA GLU A 398 15.50 5.74 12.63
C GLU A 398 14.20 5.35 13.34
N ASN A 399 13.05 5.62 12.71
CA ASN A 399 11.74 5.27 13.27
C ASN A 399 11.57 3.75 13.47
N LEU A 400 12.13 2.92 12.57
CA LEU A 400 12.09 1.46 12.71
C LEU A 400 12.66 0.95 14.06
N LYS A 401 13.60 1.69 14.64
CA LYS A 401 14.25 1.35 15.92
C LYS A 401 13.40 1.70 17.14
N LYS A 402 12.43 2.63 17.01
CA LYS A 402 11.54 3.08 18.10
C LYS A 402 10.39 2.11 18.39
N ARG A 403 10.14 1.16 17.48
CA ARG A 403 9.06 0.16 17.58
C ARG A 403 9.18 -0.67 18.84
N ILE A 404 8.06 -0.92 19.52
CA ILE A 404 8.08 -1.67 20.78
C ILE A 404 8.26 -3.16 20.49
N PHE A 405 9.50 -3.61 20.67
CA PHE A 405 9.84 -5.02 20.75
C PHE A 405 9.44 -5.55 22.13
N TYR A 406 8.22 -6.06 22.23
CA TYR A 406 7.80 -6.95 23.32
C TYR A 406 8.61 -8.27 23.24
N THR A 407 9.89 -8.25 23.59
CA THR A 407 10.79 -9.41 23.59
C THR A 407 10.39 -10.42 24.68
N ASP A 408 10.71 -11.69 24.45
CA ASP A 408 10.86 -12.61 25.58
C ASP A 408 12.10 -12.18 26.37
N GLN A 409 12.05 -12.24 27.70
CA GLN A 409 13.11 -11.70 28.55
C GLN A 409 14.40 -12.54 28.45
N GLN A 410 15.38 -12.08 27.66
CA GLN A 410 16.79 -12.51 27.79
C GLN A 410 17.82 -11.53 27.19
N ASP A 411 17.59 -10.98 25.99
CA ASP A 411 18.56 -10.09 25.32
C ASP A 411 18.50 -8.62 25.79
N SER A 412 18.86 -8.36 27.05
CA SER A 412 18.99 -7.00 27.61
C SER A 412 20.43 -6.42 27.53
N SER A 413 21.27 -6.94 26.63
CA SER A 413 22.71 -6.68 26.55
C SER A 413 23.13 -5.56 25.59
N TYR A 414 22.21 -5.04 24.76
CA TYR A 414 22.53 -4.08 23.69
C TYR A 414 22.04 -2.63 23.91
N PHE A 415 21.53 -2.29 25.10
CA PHE A 415 21.08 -0.94 25.45
C PHE A 415 21.68 -0.40 26.76
N THR A 416 23.02 -0.41 26.81
CA THR A 416 23.85 0.52 27.59
C THR A 416 24.79 1.23 26.60
N ASP A 417 25.07 2.52 26.66
CA ASP A 417 24.93 3.49 27.76
C ASP A 417 24.59 4.91 27.20
N GLN A 418 24.77 5.96 28.00
CA GLN A 418 24.65 7.40 27.69
C GLN A 418 23.23 7.98 27.65
N ASN A 419 22.57 8.01 28.82
CA ASN A 419 21.97 9.25 29.35
C ASN A 419 21.59 9.12 30.85
N LYS A 420 22.59 9.09 31.74
CA LYS A 420 22.37 9.25 33.18
C LYS A 420 22.19 10.73 33.52
N GLY A 421 20.97 11.20 33.78
CA GLY A 421 20.80 12.59 34.22
C GLY A 421 19.42 13.25 34.20
N LYS A 422 18.36 12.59 34.70
CA LYS A 422 17.23 13.25 35.41
C LYS A 422 16.22 12.23 35.97
N ASN A 423 15.82 12.42 37.23
CA ASN A 423 14.79 11.62 37.87
C ASN A 423 13.41 12.12 37.44
N ASN A 424 12.59 11.27 36.81
CA ASN A 424 11.15 11.46 36.71
C ASN A 424 10.46 10.28 37.43
N PRO A 425 9.56 10.53 38.40
CA PRO A 425 8.90 9.47 39.16
C PRO A 425 7.76 8.84 38.34
N ILE A 426 8.09 7.84 37.51
CA ILE A 426 7.07 7.00 36.86
C ILE A 426 6.29 6.27 37.95
N THR A 427 4.99 6.56 38.03
CA THR A 427 4.13 6.11 39.13
C THR A 427 3.86 4.60 39.04
N LYS A 428 4.12 3.87 40.13
CA LYS A 428 3.76 2.45 40.24
C LYS A 428 2.23 2.28 40.26
N ARG A 429 1.62 1.98 39.10
CA ARG A 429 0.23 1.52 39.00
C ARG A 429 0.11 0.30 38.08
N ASN A 430 -0.10 -0.86 38.70
CA ASN A 430 -0.81 -2.05 38.19
C ASN A 430 -0.53 -2.51 36.74
N ASN A 431 0.73 -2.75 36.35
CA ASN A 431 1.02 -3.64 35.22
C ASN A 431 0.63 -5.08 35.59
N ARG A 432 -0.58 -5.51 35.19
CA ARG A 432 -1.11 -6.89 35.36
C ARG A 432 -1.02 -7.76 34.11
N TYR A 433 -0.40 -7.26 33.03
CA TYR A 433 -0.21 -8.01 31.78
C TYR A 433 1.25 -8.42 31.64
N THR A 434 1.51 -9.70 31.43
CA THR A 434 2.85 -10.16 31.02
C THR A 434 3.05 -9.97 29.52
N THR A 435 4.30 -9.94 29.08
CA THR A 435 4.62 -9.96 27.64
C THR A 435 4.04 -11.20 26.94
N LEU A 436 3.86 -12.31 27.66
CA LEU A 436 3.32 -13.56 27.12
C LEU A 436 1.83 -13.42 26.79
N ASP A 437 1.03 -12.88 27.72
CA ASP A 437 -0.42 -12.68 27.56
C ASP A 437 -0.74 -11.79 26.36
N PHE A 438 0.07 -10.74 26.16
CA PHE A 438 -0.13 -9.78 25.08
C PHE A 438 0.17 -10.38 23.69
N HIS A 439 1.09 -11.33 23.60
CA HIS A 439 1.37 -12.09 22.37
C HIS A 439 0.46 -13.31 22.15
N ASN A 440 -0.39 -13.65 23.13
CA ASN A 440 -1.21 -14.87 23.11
C ASN A 440 -2.52 -14.73 22.30
N PHE A 441 -2.40 -14.28 21.04
CA PHE A 441 -3.44 -14.37 20.01
C PHE A 441 -2.83 -15.01 18.76
N ASN A 442 -3.57 -15.81 18.00
CA ASN A 442 -3.12 -16.26 16.69
C ASN A 442 -3.76 -15.35 15.64
N GLU A 443 -2.98 -14.76 14.74
CA GLU A 443 -3.54 -13.87 13.71
C GLU A 443 -4.18 -14.71 12.59
N THR A 444 -5.47 -15.02 12.73
CA THR A 444 -6.26 -15.80 11.76
C THR A 444 -7.13 -14.92 10.88
N PHE A 445 -7.55 -13.75 11.38
CA PHE A 445 -8.39 -12.80 10.64
C PHE A 445 -7.70 -12.22 9.39
N ARG A 446 -6.40 -11.85 9.50
CA ARG A 446 -5.67 -11.17 8.42
C ARG A 446 -5.14 -12.16 7.37
N ASN A 447 -6.02 -12.62 6.48
CA ASN A 447 -5.67 -13.51 5.38
C ASN A 447 -5.09 -12.74 4.16
N PHE A 448 -3.80 -12.91 3.86
CA PHE A 448 -3.11 -12.23 2.75
C PHE A 448 -3.61 -12.61 1.34
N ASN A 449 -4.41 -13.66 1.24
CA ASN A 449 -5.03 -14.12 0.00
C ASN A 449 -6.40 -13.48 -0.25
N ASN A 450 -6.98 -12.87 0.79
CA ASN A 450 -8.27 -12.22 0.76
C ASN A 450 -8.35 -11.28 1.95
N ILE A 451 -7.74 -10.08 1.82
CA ILE A 451 -7.74 -9.08 2.87
C ILE A 451 -9.13 -8.45 2.88
N VAL A 452 -10.00 -8.95 3.77
CA VAL A 452 -11.39 -8.50 3.88
C VAL A 452 -11.53 -7.57 5.07
N LYS A 453 -12.12 -6.39 4.87
CA LYS A 453 -12.49 -5.50 5.97
C LYS A 453 -13.51 -6.19 6.89
N ARG A 454 -13.31 -6.13 8.21
CA ARG A 454 -14.27 -6.67 9.20
C ARG A 454 -15.66 -6.07 8.97
N LYS A 455 -16.69 -6.92 8.86
CA LYS A 455 -18.08 -6.47 8.75
C LYS A 455 -18.52 -5.84 10.07
N VAL A 456 -19.14 -4.66 9.99
CA VAL A 456 -19.48 -3.84 11.16
C VAL A 456 -20.84 -3.16 11.02
N VAL A 457 -21.52 -2.94 12.14
CA VAL A 457 -22.81 -2.23 12.19
C VAL A 457 -22.58 -0.78 12.65
N LYS A 458 -22.48 0.14 11.69
CA LYS A 458 -22.39 1.58 11.95
C LYS A 458 -23.78 2.16 12.23
N LYS A 459 -24.00 2.75 13.42
CA LYS A 459 -25.25 3.46 13.73
C LYS A 459 -25.40 4.67 12.80
N LYS A 460 -26.57 4.78 12.13
CA LYS A 460 -26.85 5.82 11.14
C LYS A 460 -26.65 7.23 11.72
N ASN A 461 -26.06 8.12 10.93
CA ASN A 461 -25.73 9.50 11.31
C ASN A 461 -24.85 9.59 12.57
N VAL A 462 -23.89 8.67 12.78
CA VAL A 462 -22.88 8.75 13.86
C VAL A 462 -21.47 8.64 13.29
N MET A 463 -21.24 7.63 12.46
CA MET A 463 -19.98 7.41 11.75
C MET A 463 -20.15 7.65 10.26
N HIS A 464 -19.06 8.03 9.58
CA HIS A 464 -19.05 8.16 8.13
C HIS A 464 -19.07 6.76 7.47
N GLU A 465 -19.78 6.63 6.34
CA GLU A 465 -20.03 5.34 5.69
C GLU A 465 -18.72 4.65 5.23
N GLU A 466 -17.87 5.39 4.52
CA GLU A 466 -16.48 4.99 4.19
C GLU A 466 -15.63 4.88 5.48
N CYS A 467 -15.10 6.00 5.97
CA CYS A 467 -14.23 6.08 7.15
C CYS A 467 -14.38 7.45 7.85
N THR A 468 -14.44 7.43 9.17
CA THR A 468 -14.77 8.59 10.02
C THR A 468 -13.51 9.40 10.35
N ILE A 469 -13.55 10.72 10.11
CA ILE A 469 -12.48 11.64 10.53
C ILE A 469 -12.81 12.17 11.92
N GLY A 470 -11.84 12.16 12.83
CA GLY A 470 -11.96 12.93 14.07
C GLY A 470 -10.73 13.76 14.42
N ASN A 471 -10.94 14.74 15.27
CA ASN A 471 -9.92 15.64 15.82
C ASN A 471 -10.06 15.74 17.33
N ALA A 472 -8.96 15.71 18.08
CA ALA A 472 -8.97 16.12 19.48
C ALA A 472 -8.61 17.61 19.58
N VAL A 473 -9.43 18.39 20.29
CA VAL A 473 -9.33 19.86 20.39
C VAL A 473 -9.29 20.31 21.84
N THR A 474 -8.56 21.39 22.11
CA THR A 474 -8.49 22.04 23.44
C THR A 474 -9.53 23.15 23.56
N VAL A 475 -9.86 23.55 24.79
CA VAL A 475 -10.75 24.70 25.05
C VAL A 475 -10.22 25.95 24.35
N LYS A 476 -8.91 26.24 24.46
CA LYS A 476 -8.27 27.40 23.82
C LYS A 476 -8.37 27.41 22.30
N GLU A 477 -8.24 26.25 21.65
CA GLU A 477 -8.41 26.15 20.19
C GLU A 477 -9.88 26.40 19.77
N LEU A 478 -10.86 26.16 20.64
CA LEU A 478 -12.27 26.46 20.39
C LEU A 478 -12.63 27.95 20.60
N GLU A 479 -11.76 28.77 21.19
CA GLU A 479 -12.06 30.19 21.43
C GLU A 479 -11.93 31.04 20.14
N ASP A 480 -10.99 30.71 19.26
CA ASP A 480 -10.96 31.25 17.90
C ASP A 480 -11.89 30.47 16.98
N SER A 481 -13.18 30.84 17.04
CA SER A 481 -14.23 30.24 16.23
C SER A 481 -13.92 30.22 14.72
N LEU A 482 -13.30 31.26 14.16
CA LEU A 482 -13.06 31.34 12.72
C LEU A 482 -11.90 30.43 12.29
N GLN A 483 -10.83 30.38 13.08
CA GLN A 483 -9.70 29.49 12.81
C GLN A 483 -10.09 28.02 13.02
N ILE A 484 -10.84 27.66 14.07
CA ILE A 484 -11.22 26.26 14.31
C ILE A 484 -12.19 25.71 13.27
N PHE A 485 -13.12 26.51 12.75
CA PHE A 485 -14.00 26.08 11.66
C PHE A 485 -13.20 25.73 10.39
N LYS A 486 -12.19 26.55 10.08
CA LYS A 486 -11.27 26.32 8.96
C LYS A 486 -10.39 25.08 9.17
N ASP A 487 -9.84 24.90 10.37
CA ASP A 487 -8.94 23.78 10.70
C ASP A 487 -9.65 22.42 10.70
N LEU A 488 -10.92 22.41 11.10
CA LEU A 488 -11.80 21.24 11.00
C LEU A 488 -12.35 21.02 9.57
N ASN A 489 -11.98 21.86 8.61
CA ASN A 489 -12.36 21.84 7.19
C ASN A 489 -13.89 21.96 6.96
N LEU A 490 -14.56 22.84 7.69
CA LEU A 490 -15.97 23.19 7.41
C LEU A 490 -16.11 24.04 6.13
N GLU A 491 -17.25 23.88 5.46
CA GLU A 491 -17.63 24.68 4.29
C GLU A 491 -18.78 25.64 4.65
N LEU A 492 -19.05 26.62 3.78
CA LEU A 492 -20.24 27.48 3.89
C LEU A 492 -21.31 27.06 2.88
N ASP A 493 -22.59 27.14 3.25
CA ASP A 493 -23.72 27.01 2.34
C ASP A 493 -23.94 28.32 1.54
N LYS A 494 -24.93 28.32 0.64
CA LYS A 494 -25.27 29.50 -0.18
C LYS A 494 -25.78 30.72 0.62
N ASN A 495 -26.09 30.53 1.91
CA ASN A 495 -26.60 31.54 2.82
C ASN A 495 -25.53 32.00 3.84
N GLY A 496 -24.33 31.41 3.81
CA GLY A 496 -23.25 31.68 4.78
C GLY A 496 -23.29 30.84 6.06
N ASN A 497 -24.14 29.81 6.16
CA ASN A 497 -24.17 28.89 7.29
C ASN A 497 -23.05 27.86 7.18
N LEU A 498 -22.53 27.39 8.32
CA LEU A 498 -21.56 26.29 8.37
C LEU A 498 -22.23 24.96 7.99
N LYS A 499 -21.56 24.18 7.12
CA LYS A 499 -21.97 22.82 6.74
C LYS A 499 -20.76 21.89 6.63
N LYS A 500 -21.01 20.58 6.79
CA LYS A 500 -20.04 19.55 6.42
C LYS A 500 -19.88 19.46 4.90
N GLY A 501 -18.63 19.46 4.49
CA GLY A 501 -18.11 19.16 3.17
C GLY A 501 -17.37 17.82 3.13
N ALA A 502 -16.72 17.52 2.00
CA ALA A 502 -16.05 16.23 1.80
C ALA A 502 -14.86 16.00 2.76
N LYS A 503 -14.12 17.07 3.07
CA LYS A 503 -12.90 17.11 3.90
C LYS A 503 -13.19 17.31 5.40
N THR A 504 -14.43 17.63 5.77
CA THR A 504 -14.75 18.06 7.13
C THR A 504 -14.55 16.93 8.13
N THR A 505 -14.06 17.30 9.31
CA THR A 505 -14.06 16.43 10.49
C THR A 505 -15.48 15.93 10.77
N ASP A 506 -15.65 14.64 11.06
CA ASP A 506 -16.95 14.09 11.46
C ASP A 506 -17.19 14.23 12.97
N ILE A 507 -16.12 14.12 13.76
CA ILE A 507 -16.16 13.99 15.22
C ILE A 507 -15.07 14.84 15.89
N ILE A 508 -15.40 15.64 16.91
CA ILE A 508 -14.41 16.29 17.80
C ILE A 508 -14.39 15.64 19.18
N ILE A 509 -13.22 15.57 19.81
CA ILE A 509 -13.04 15.14 21.21
C ILE A 509 -12.57 16.34 22.03
N ILE A 510 -13.25 16.62 23.14
CA ILE A 510 -12.93 17.72 24.06
C ILE A 510 -12.59 17.12 25.44
N ASN A 511 -11.29 16.95 25.70
CA ASN A 511 -10.81 16.34 26.96
C ASN A 511 -11.15 17.17 28.22
N ASP A 512 -11.30 18.49 28.06
CA ASP A 512 -11.49 19.45 29.16
C ASP A 512 -12.85 20.18 29.05
N PHE A 513 -13.91 19.39 28.81
CA PHE A 513 -15.25 19.91 28.53
C PHE A 513 -15.88 20.66 29.71
N GLU A 514 -15.53 20.28 30.95
CA GLU A 514 -16.01 20.94 32.17
C GLU A 514 -15.63 22.43 32.23
N ASN A 515 -14.45 22.79 31.71
CA ASN A 515 -13.87 24.13 31.80
C ASN A 515 -14.12 25.00 30.55
N LEU A 516 -15.09 24.64 29.69
CA LEU A 516 -15.42 25.41 28.49
C LEU A 516 -15.82 26.87 28.79
N THR A 517 -15.07 27.81 28.23
CA THR A 517 -15.36 29.25 28.28
C THR A 517 -16.58 29.62 27.42
N ASN A 518 -17.14 30.80 27.63
CA ASN A 518 -18.32 31.27 26.89
C ASN A 518 -18.06 31.50 25.38
N ALA A 519 -16.79 31.65 24.97
CA ALA A 519 -16.41 31.65 23.55
C ALA A 519 -16.41 30.21 23.01
N ALA A 520 -15.71 29.30 23.68
CA ALA A 520 -15.63 27.90 23.28
C ALA A 520 -17.01 27.21 23.22
N LYS A 521 -17.94 27.51 24.14
CA LYS A 521 -19.34 27.02 24.11
C LYS A 521 -20.05 27.38 22.80
N LYS A 522 -19.96 28.64 22.36
CA LYS A 522 -20.57 29.11 21.09
C LYS A 522 -19.95 28.45 19.86
N SER A 523 -18.65 28.14 19.90
CA SER A 523 -18.01 27.35 18.85
C SER A 523 -18.56 25.92 18.82
N VAL A 524 -18.65 25.25 19.98
CA VAL A 524 -19.20 23.88 20.10
C VAL A 524 -20.66 23.82 19.65
N GLU A 525 -21.50 24.80 20.03
CA GLU A 525 -22.88 24.96 19.56
C GLU A 525 -22.94 24.98 18.02
N LYS A 526 -22.15 25.84 17.37
CA LYS A 526 -22.08 25.94 15.89
C LYS A 526 -21.51 24.69 15.21
N LEU A 527 -20.58 23.98 15.84
CA LEU A 527 -20.04 22.71 15.31
C LEU A 527 -21.12 21.62 15.32
N MET A 528 -21.97 21.58 16.36
CA MET A 528 -23.12 20.67 16.40
C MET A 528 -24.22 21.06 15.41
N GLU A 529 -24.48 22.35 15.21
CA GLU A 529 -25.40 22.84 14.17
C GLU A 529 -24.95 22.45 12.76
N ALA A 530 -23.64 22.52 12.47
CA ALA A 530 -23.06 22.05 11.23
C ALA A 530 -23.05 20.51 11.07
N GLY A 531 -23.44 19.76 12.11
CA GLY A 531 -23.57 18.30 12.08
C GLY A 531 -22.32 17.50 12.49
N LEU A 532 -21.41 18.08 13.27
CA LEU A 532 -20.29 17.35 13.88
C LEU A 532 -20.70 16.73 15.22
N HIS A 533 -20.14 15.56 15.54
CA HIS A 533 -20.31 14.95 16.85
C HIS A 533 -19.29 15.43 17.86
N VAL A 534 -19.71 15.60 19.12
CA VAL A 534 -18.88 16.09 20.22
C VAL A 534 -18.73 14.99 21.26
N LEU A 535 -17.50 14.58 21.51
CA LEU A 535 -17.13 13.51 22.43
C LEU A 535 -16.57 14.11 23.71
N ILE A 536 -17.17 13.72 24.84
CA ILE A 536 -16.84 14.21 26.17
C ILE A 536 -16.72 13.03 27.13
N GLU A 537 -15.89 13.17 28.17
CA GLU A 537 -15.73 12.12 29.18
C GLU A 537 -17.00 11.98 30.03
N TYR A 538 -17.44 10.73 30.28
CA TYR A 538 -18.58 10.48 31.17
C TYR A 538 -18.19 10.64 32.63
N GLY A 539 -18.83 11.59 33.32
CA GLY A 539 -18.70 11.79 34.76
C GLY A 539 -19.82 12.68 35.30
N PRO A 540 -20.00 12.75 36.64
CA PRO A 540 -21.15 13.46 37.24
C PRO A 540 -21.25 14.94 36.84
N LYS A 541 -20.11 15.64 36.76
CA LYS A 541 -20.06 17.05 36.37
C LYS A 541 -20.34 17.28 34.88
N SER A 542 -19.89 16.39 33.98
CA SER A 542 -20.17 16.55 32.55
C SER A 542 -21.65 16.30 32.23
N VAL A 543 -22.29 15.36 32.96
CA VAL A 543 -23.75 15.18 33.00
C VAL A 543 -24.46 16.46 33.48
N GLU A 544 -23.99 17.07 34.57
CA GLU A 544 -24.56 18.32 35.11
C GLU A 544 -24.37 19.52 34.18
N LEU A 545 -23.19 19.66 33.55
CA LEU A 545 -22.91 20.72 32.58
C LEU A 545 -23.83 20.62 31.35
N LEU A 546 -24.12 19.40 30.88
CA LEU A 546 -25.05 19.15 29.78
C LEU A 546 -26.49 19.52 30.11
N LYS A 547 -26.93 19.31 31.35
CA LYS A 547 -28.26 19.73 31.81
C LYS A 547 -28.41 21.26 31.81
N ASN A 548 -27.30 22.00 31.90
CA ASN A 548 -27.23 23.46 31.91
C ASN A 548 -26.87 24.12 30.56
N LEU A 549 -26.54 23.35 29.51
CA LEU A 549 -26.17 23.88 28.20
C LEU A 549 -27.41 24.28 27.38
N LYS A 550 -27.42 25.53 26.85
CA LYS A 550 -28.54 26.12 26.10
C LYS A 550 -28.62 25.66 24.62
N VAL A 551 -28.35 24.37 24.41
CA VAL A 551 -28.42 23.72 23.10
C VAL A 551 -29.86 23.29 22.84
N ASN A 552 -30.42 23.60 21.67
CA ASN A 552 -31.74 23.11 21.25
C ASN A 552 -31.78 21.57 21.30
N GLU A 553 -32.86 20.96 21.79
CA GLU A 553 -32.97 19.51 21.99
C GLU A 553 -32.55 18.62 20.79
N PRO A 554 -32.86 18.97 19.52
CA PRO A 554 -32.36 18.21 18.37
C PRO A 554 -30.82 18.15 18.29
N ASN A 555 -30.14 19.23 18.68
CA ASN A 555 -28.69 19.36 18.58
C ASN A 555 -27.95 18.69 19.74
N LYS A 556 -28.60 18.47 20.90
CA LYS A 556 -28.04 17.65 21.99
C LYS A 556 -27.77 16.21 21.55
N GLN A 557 -28.50 15.71 20.55
CA GLN A 557 -28.21 14.42 19.92
C GLN A 557 -26.85 14.35 19.23
N ASN A 558 -26.15 15.46 19.00
CA ASN A 558 -24.78 15.42 18.47
C ASN A 558 -23.71 15.18 19.54
N ILE A 559 -24.08 15.07 20.81
CA ILE A 559 -23.17 14.79 21.93
C ILE A 559 -23.16 13.29 22.26
N LEU A 560 -21.95 12.74 22.44
CA LEU A 560 -21.68 11.34 22.78
C LEU A 560 -20.73 11.27 23.98
N TYR A 561 -21.02 10.37 24.92
CA TYR A 561 -20.08 10.08 26.01
C TYR A 561 -18.97 9.13 25.56
N TYR A 562 -17.78 9.25 26.15
CA TYR A 562 -16.78 8.19 26.17
C TYR A 562 -16.38 7.82 27.60
N SER A 563 -15.95 6.58 27.80
CA SER A 563 -15.19 6.17 28.99
C SER A 563 -14.36 4.90 28.73
N THR A 564 -13.61 4.43 29.72
CA THR A 564 -12.84 3.17 29.64
C THR A 564 -13.72 1.95 29.88
N LEU A 565 -13.37 0.81 29.27
CA LEU A 565 -14.11 -0.45 29.46
C LEU A 565 -14.26 -0.80 30.94
N THR A 566 -13.17 -0.72 31.72
CA THR A 566 -13.17 -1.00 33.15
C THR A 566 -14.20 -0.15 33.90
N TYR A 567 -14.25 1.16 33.65
CA TYR A 567 -15.19 2.06 34.34
C TYR A 567 -16.66 1.75 34.02
N ILE A 568 -16.97 1.36 32.78
CA ILE A 568 -18.32 0.96 32.38
C ILE A 568 -18.75 -0.35 33.07
N LEU A 569 -17.86 -1.34 33.14
CA LEU A 569 -18.14 -2.59 33.86
C LEU A 569 -18.31 -2.34 35.37
N ASP A 570 -17.41 -1.55 35.96
CA ASP A 570 -17.45 -1.11 37.37
C ASP A 570 -18.74 -0.36 37.76
N LEU A 571 -19.37 0.36 36.82
CA LEU A 571 -20.64 1.04 37.03
C LEU A 571 -21.82 0.06 37.01
N LEU A 572 -21.85 -0.84 36.02
CA LEU A 572 -22.96 -1.78 35.83
C LEU A 572 -23.04 -2.81 36.96
N GLU A 573 -21.89 -3.21 37.52
CA GLU A 573 -21.82 -4.08 38.70
C GLU A 573 -22.27 -3.37 40.00
N LYS A 574 -22.31 -2.03 40.04
CA LYS A 574 -22.76 -1.24 41.21
C LYS A 574 -24.22 -0.77 41.10
N ASN A 575 -24.70 -0.47 39.90
CA ASN A 575 -26.00 0.14 39.66
C ASN A 575 -27.14 -0.85 39.36
N ASN A 576 -27.02 -2.14 39.72
CA ASN A 576 -28.04 -3.18 39.38
C ASN A 576 -28.40 -3.27 37.88
N LYS A 577 -27.43 -2.95 36.99
CA LYS A 577 -27.59 -2.80 35.52
C LYS A 577 -28.28 -1.51 35.02
N ASP A 578 -28.68 -0.57 35.88
CA ASP A 578 -29.01 0.79 35.42
C ASP A 578 -27.71 1.47 34.93
N GLY A 579 -27.62 1.64 33.61
CA GLY A 579 -26.37 1.97 32.93
C GLY A 579 -25.94 3.45 33.01
N ILE A 580 -25.31 3.90 31.93
CA ILE A 580 -24.93 5.31 31.74
C ILE A 580 -26.21 6.14 31.58
N GLU A 581 -26.28 7.33 32.21
CA GLU A 581 -27.45 8.21 32.03
C GLU A 581 -27.52 8.71 30.57
N HIS A 582 -28.38 8.09 29.76
CA HIS A 582 -28.53 8.40 28.33
C HIS A 582 -29.52 9.54 28.04
N ASN A 583 -30.16 10.09 29.06
CA ASN A 583 -31.04 11.25 28.93
C ASN A 583 -30.25 12.42 28.31
N ASN A 584 -30.72 12.91 27.16
CA ASN A 584 -30.16 14.03 26.40
C ASN A 584 -28.83 13.75 25.63
N VAL A 585 -28.41 12.48 25.43
CA VAL A 585 -27.27 12.11 24.57
C VAL A 585 -27.63 10.97 23.61
N LYS A 586 -26.90 10.82 22.50
CA LYS A 586 -27.21 9.82 21.44
C LYS A 586 -26.61 8.42 21.66
N GLY A 587 -25.77 8.28 22.68
CA GLY A 587 -25.18 7.03 23.15
C GLY A 587 -23.79 7.25 23.76
N TYR A 588 -23.03 6.15 23.88
CA TYR A 588 -21.70 6.13 24.47
C TYR A 588 -20.70 5.32 23.65
N ILE A 589 -19.43 5.51 23.95
CA ILE A 589 -18.25 4.96 23.27
C ILE A 589 -17.33 4.36 24.33
N ILE A 590 -16.68 3.23 24.03
CA ILE A 590 -15.67 2.65 24.92
C ILE A 590 -14.27 2.91 24.34
N ILE A 591 -13.38 3.48 25.16
CA ILE A 591 -11.95 3.56 24.88
C ILE A 591 -11.29 2.24 25.28
N LEU A 592 -10.50 1.70 24.35
CA LEU A 592 -9.64 0.53 24.52
C LEU A 592 -8.19 0.93 24.20
N ASN A 593 -7.20 0.45 24.95
CA ASN A 593 -5.79 0.52 24.56
C ASN A 593 -5.32 -0.73 23.80
N GLY A 594 -6.17 -1.75 23.70
CA GLY A 594 -5.93 -3.01 22.97
C GLY A 594 -5.14 -4.04 23.77
N LYS A 595 -4.89 -3.80 25.07
CA LYS A 595 -4.24 -4.73 26.01
C LYS A 595 -5.25 -5.43 26.94
N GLU A 596 -6.54 -5.11 26.82
CA GLU A 596 -7.60 -5.63 27.68
C GLU A 596 -7.65 -7.16 27.66
N ASP A 597 -8.05 -7.75 28.80
CA ASP A 597 -8.35 -9.17 28.89
C ASP A 597 -9.52 -9.57 27.95
N ILE A 598 -9.43 -10.78 27.39
CA ILE A 598 -10.40 -11.26 26.40
C ILE A 598 -11.79 -11.43 27.03
N LYS A 599 -11.90 -11.81 28.32
CA LYS A 599 -13.18 -11.95 29.02
C LYS A 599 -13.81 -10.59 29.34
N ALA A 600 -12.98 -9.56 29.56
CA ALA A 600 -13.45 -8.18 29.70
C ALA A 600 -14.03 -7.65 28.38
N ILE A 601 -13.39 -7.95 27.24
CA ILE A 601 -13.96 -7.64 25.91
C ILE A 601 -15.21 -8.48 25.63
N GLU A 602 -15.27 -9.74 26.07
CA GLU A 602 -16.46 -10.58 25.88
C GLU A 602 -17.70 -10.06 26.63
N LYS A 603 -17.55 -9.54 27.86
CA LYS A 603 -18.61 -8.84 28.61
C LYS A 603 -19.27 -7.68 27.83
N ILE A 604 -18.65 -7.15 26.78
CA ILE A 604 -19.26 -6.11 25.92
C ILE A 604 -20.56 -6.63 25.28
N LYS A 605 -20.69 -7.92 24.99
CA LYS A 605 -21.91 -8.53 24.43
C LYS A 605 -23.13 -8.36 25.34
N ASP A 606 -22.92 -8.32 26.65
CA ASP A 606 -23.97 -8.25 27.67
C ASP A 606 -24.49 -6.82 27.93
N LEU A 607 -23.85 -5.81 27.31
CA LEU A 607 -24.19 -4.40 27.49
C LEU A 607 -25.50 -4.04 26.78
N ASN A 608 -26.40 -3.37 27.49
CA ASN A 608 -27.62 -2.81 26.93
C ASN A 608 -27.82 -1.35 27.42
N PRO A 609 -27.81 -0.35 26.52
CA PRO A 609 -27.53 -0.45 25.09
C PRO A 609 -26.05 -0.79 24.82
N GLN A 610 -25.78 -1.30 23.61
CA GLN A 610 -24.42 -1.51 23.10
C GLN A 610 -23.70 -0.16 22.85
N PRO A 611 -22.36 -0.10 23.01
CA PRO A 611 -21.59 1.08 22.64
C PRO A 611 -21.63 1.33 21.12
N LEU A 612 -21.61 2.61 20.73
CA LEU A 612 -21.79 3.00 19.33
C LEU A 612 -20.60 2.66 18.43
N PHE A 613 -19.41 2.73 19.00
CA PHE A 613 -18.12 2.33 18.43
C PHE A 613 -17.08 2.23 19.55
N PHE A 614 -15.92 1.67 19.25
CA PHE A 614 -14.74 1.76 20.12
C PHE A 614 -13.77 2.85 19.65
N ILE A 615 -12.99 3.40 20.57
CA ILE A 615 -11.79 4.17 20.24
C ILE A 615 -10.58 3.34 20.66
N LEU A 616 -9.78 2.90 19.70
CA LEU A 616 -8.48 2.28 19.95
C LEU A 616 -7.44 3.38 20.17
N LYS A 617 -7.13 3.65 21.45
CA LYS A 617 -6.16 4.64 21.93
C LYS A 617 -5.06 3.91 22.73
N PRO A 618 -4.01 3.41 22.08
CA PRO A 618 -2.92 2.71 22.75
C PRO A 618 -2.13 3.65 23.67
N ASP A 619 -1.35 3.08 24.59
CA ASP A 619 -0.53 3.88 25.51
C ASP A 619 0.62 4.55 24.76
N ASN A 620 1.04 4.00 23.61
CA ASN A 620 2.09 4.53 22.75
C ASN A 620 1.83 4.24 21.26
N ILE A 621 2.19 5.15 20.35
CA ILE A 621 2.08 4.93 18.90
C ILE A 621 2.94 3.76 18.40
N TYR A 622 4.08 3.48 19.04
CA TYR A 622 5.05 2.46 18.61
C TYR A 622 4.57 1.00 18.78
N GLU A 623 3.46 0.77 19.48
CA GLU A 623 2.76 -0.52 19.62
C GLU A 623 1.47 -0.60 18.79
N HIS A 624 1.01 0.50 18.17
CA HIS A 624 -0.33 0.66 17.57
C HIS A 624 -0.69 -0.44 16.56
N VAL A 625 0.26 -0.90 15.75
CA VAL A 625 0.05 -1.99 14.78
C VAL A 625 -0.23 -3.33 15.48
N LEU A 626 0.47 -3.61 16.58
CA LEU A 626 0.36 -4.88 17.31
C LEU A 626 -0.93 -4.97 18.12
N VAL A 627 -1.29 -3.90 18.86
CA VAL A 627 -2.60 -3.80 19.54
C VAL A 627 -3.76 -3.83 18.53
N THR A 628 -3.60 -3.26 17.33
CA THR A 628 -4.62 -3.35 16.27
C THR A 628 -4.80 -4.78 15.77
N ARG A 629 -3.71 -5.50 15.48
CA ARG A 629 -3.75 -6.91 15.06
C ARG A 629 -4.40 -7.78 16.14
N ARG A 630 -4.03 -7.58 17.42
CA ARG A 630 -4.64 -8.25 18.57
C ARG A 630 -6.14 -7.96 18.70
N LEU A 631 -6.54 -6.68 18.62
CA LEU A 631 -7.94 -6.29 18.79
C LEU A 631 -8.82 -6.85 17.67
N ASN A 632 -8.40 -6.79 16.40
CA ASN A 632 -9.19 -7.34 15.31
C ASN A 632 -9.39 -8.85 15.45
N GLU A 633 -8.37 -9.59 15.88
CA GLU A 633 -8.48 -11.02 16.13
C GLU A 633 -9.50 -11.33 17.24
N ILE A 634 -9.47 -10.58 18.35
CA ILE A 634 -10.40 -10.76 19.46
C ILE A 634 -11.83 -10.41 19.04
N LEU A 635 -12.04 -9.27 18.39
CA LEU A 635 -13.37 -8.86 17.91
C LEU A 635 -13.92 -9.83 16.86
N HIS A 636 -13.06 -10.37 15.98
CA HIS A 636 -13.45 -11.40 15.01
C HIS A 636 -13.84 -12.71 15.70
N THR A 637 -12.98 -13.25 16.57
CA THR A 637 -13.20 -14.51 17.31
C THR A 637 -14.47 -14.45 18.16
N LEU A 638 -14.74 -13.31 18.79
CA LEU A 638 -15.92 -13.10 19.62
C LEU A 638 -17.20 -12.75 18.82
N ASN A 639 -17.11 -12.59 17.49
CA ASN A 639 -18.19 -12.10 16.61
C ASN A 639 -18.77 -10.74 17.06
N ILE A 640 -17.92 -9.81 17.48
CA ILE A 640 -18.31 -8.43 17.81
C ILE A 640 -18.21 -7.58 16.54
N ASP A 641 -19.34 -7.04 16.09
CA ASP A 641 -19.51 -6.24 14.87
C ASP A 641 -19.47 -4.72 15.12
N ILE A 642 -19.19 -4.29 16.36
CA ILE A 642 -19.08 -2.89 16.73
C ILE A 642 -17.87 -2.26 16.00
N PRO A 643 -18.04 -1.16 15.24
CA PRO A 643 -16.94 -0.49 14.52
C PRO A 643 -15.95 0.17 15.48
N TYR A 644 -14.74 0.48 15.00
CA TYR A 644 -13.77 1.21 15.83
C TYR A 644 -12.96 2.28 15.08
N ILE A 645 -12.58 3.33 15.81
CA ILE A 645 -11.79 4.46 15.36
C ILE A 645 -10.38 4.35 15.94
N HIS A 646 -9.35 4.54 15.11
CA HIS A 646 -7.96 4.67 15.57
C HIS A 646 -7.72 6.04 16.18
N TYR A 647 -7.14 6.11 17.38
CA TYR A 647 -6.67 7.34 18.01
C TYR A 647 -5.14 7.29 18.13
N ALA A 648 -4.45 7.98 17.24
CA ALA A 648 -3.00 8.03 17.17
C ALA A 648 -2.48 9.25 17.94
N ASN A 649 -2.04 9.04 19.17
CA ASN A 649 -1.30 10.03 19.97
C ASN A 649 0.13 10.17 19.41
N ILE A 650 0.49 11.35 18.91
CA ILE A 650 1.81 11.64 18.32
C ILE A 650 2.60 12.55 19.26
N ASP A 651 3.34 11.94 20.18
CA ASP A 651 4.15 12.65 21.17
C ASP A 651 5.52 13.03 20.62
N SER A 652 5.56 14.17 19.91
CA SER A 652 6.78 14.81 19.43
C SER A 652 6.52 16.26 19.01
N ASN A 653 7.49 17.14 19.24
CA ASN A 653 7.56 18.46 18.62
C ASN A 653 8.38 18.47 17.31
N ASN A 654 9.05 17.39 16.93
CA ASN A 654 9.84 17.36 15.69
C ASN A 654 8.95 17.04 14.49
N TYR A 655 8.83 17.97 13.54
CA TYR A 655 7.91 17.84 12.40
C TYR A 655 8.13 16.57 11.57
N ASP A 656 9.39 16.20 11.32
CA ASP A 656 9.72 14.98 10.57
C ASP A 656 9.36 13.69 11.37
N ASP A 657 9.40 13.71 12.71
CA ASP A 657 8.90 12.61 13.57
C ASP A 657 7.36 12.53 13.55
N ILE A 658 6.67 13.68 13.56
CA ILE A 658 5.20 13.73 13.47
C ILE A 658 4.73 13.07 12.15
N LEU A 659 5.34 13.45 11.02
CA LEU A 659 5.00 12.91 9.70
C LEU A 659 5.17 11.38 9.63
N VAL A 660 6.31 10.85 10.11
CA VAL A 660 6.57 9.40 10.04
C VAL A 660 5.75 8.61 11.07
N ASN A 661 5.55 9.13 12.28
CA ASN A 661 4.74 8.46 13.30
C ASN A 661 3.26 8.38 12.91
N SER A 662 2.69 9.44 12.33
CA SER A 662 1.32 9.39 11.82
C SER A 662 1.21 8.47 10.59
N ALA A 663 2.11 8.59 9.61
CA ALA A 663 2.01 7.84 8.36
C ALA A 663 2.26 6.32 8.51
N VAL A 664 3.23 5.89 9.34
CA VAL A 664 3.61 4.47 9.43
C VAL A 664 2.57 3.67 10.22
N TYR A 665 2.27 4.05 11.46
CA TYR A 665 1.62 3.14 12.40
C TYR A 665 0.13 2.92 12.14
N VAL A 666 -0.65 3.98 11.95
CA VAL A 666 -2.06 3.84 11.51
C VAL A 666 -2.18 3.54 10.02
N GLY A 667 -1.27 4.04 9.17
CA GLY A 667 -1.26 3.74 7.73
C GLY A 667 -1.09 2.26 7.43
N THR A 668 -0.20 1.57 8.14
CA THR A 668 -0.03 0.09 8.04
C THR A 668 -1.32 -0.64 8.39
N CYS A 669 -2.03 -0.19 9.44
CA CYS A 669 -3.28 -0.80 9.88
C CYS A 669 -4.40 -0.63 8.85
N LEU A 670 -4.53 0.59 8.34
CA LEU A 670 -5.57 0.99 7.39
C LEU A 670 -5.37 0.32 6.02
N ILE A 671 -4.13 0.16 5.53
CA ILE A 671 -3.83 -0.64 4.33
C ILE A 671 -4.25 -2.11 4.47
N ASP A 672 -4.08 -2.68 5.66
CA ASP A 672 -4.54 -4.05 5.97
C ASP A 672 -6.06 -4.11 6.28
N LEU A 673 -6.81 -3.07 5.90
CA LEU A 673 -8.26 -2.87 6.06
C LEU A 673 -8.80 -2.95 7.50
N MET A 674 -7.93 -2.73 8.48
CA MET A 674 -8.28 -2.73 9.91
C MET A 674 -8.68 -1.32 10.37
N GLY A 675 -9.97 -1.02 10.43
CA GLY A 675 -10.54 0.16 11.13
C GLY A 675 -11.64 0.92 10.37
N ASP A 676 -12.38 1.76 11.10
CA ASP A 676 -13.57 2.52 10.63
C ASP A 676 -13.49 4.04 10.81
N GLY A 677 -12.40 4.52 11.41
CA GLY A 677 -12.09 5.94 11.55
C GLY A 677 -10.64 6.18 11.92
N LEU A 678 -10.20 7.43 11.78
CA LEU A 678 -8.89 7.91 12.21
C LEU A 678 -8.99 9.27 12.90
N ILE A 679 -8.30 9.38 14.04
CA ILE A 679 -8.01 10.59 14.79
C ILE A 679 -6.50 10.64 14.96
N VAL A 680 -5.83 11.59 14.30
CA VAL A 680 -4.46 11.95 14.63
C VAL A 680 -4.49 13.04 15.68
N ASN A 681 -3.71 12.88 16.75
CA ASN A 681 -3.58 13.88 17.81
C ASN A 681 -2.09 14.11 18.13
N VAL A 682 -1.50 15.15 17.53
CA VAL A 682 -0.23 15.70 18.03
C VAL A 682 -0.47 16.30 19.41
N THR A 683 0.32 15.89 20.41
CA THR A 683 0.15 16.29 21.82
C THR A 683 0.95 17.53 22.20
N ASP A 684 2.10 17.79 21.58
CA ASP A 684 2.89 19.00 21.82
C ASP A 684 2.36 20.18 20.98
N ASN A 685 2.13 21.32 21.64
CA ASN A 685 1.70 22.56 20.99
C ASN A 685 2.89 23.33 20.37
N ASN A 686 4.13 23.07 20.80
CA ASN A 686 5.34 23.80 20.43
C ASN A 686 6.09 23.11 19.28
N ILE A 687 5.40 22.90 18.16
CA ILE A 687 5.94 22.17 17.00
C ILE A 687 7.14 22.93 16.41
N THR A 688 8.29 22.27 16.36
CA THR A 688 9.52 22.75 15.71
C THR A 688 9.42 22.64 14.18
N ALA A 689 8.64 23.53 13.58
CA ALA A 689 8.46 23.60 12.14
C ALA A 689 9.75 24.06 11.42
N LYS A 690 10.00 23.51 10.23
CA LYS A 690 10.90 24.13 9.25
C LYS A 690 10.22 25.43 8.78
N LYS A 691 10.81 26.57 9.13
CA LYS A 691 10.19 27.92 9.01
C LYS A 691 9.76 28.34 7.60
N GLU A 692 10.13 27.60 6.56
CA GLU A 692 10.14 28.09 5.17
C GLU A 692 9.27 27.28 4.20
N GLN A 693 8.61 26.18 4.62
CA GLN A 693 7.97 25.23 3.68
C GLN A 693 6.45 25.03 3.79
N ASN A 694 5.79 25.46 4.88
CA ASN A 694 4.33 25.28 5.04
C ASN A 694 3.63 26.51 5.65
N GLU A 695 3.49 27.59 4.88
CA GLU A 695 2.67 28.76 5.27
C GLU A 695 1.17 28.41 5.52
N GLN A 696 0.72 27.26 5.01
CA GLN A 696 -0.68 26.83 5.03
C GLN A 696 -1.12 26.14 6.34
N ILE A 697 -0.19 25.49 7.05
CA ILE A 697 -0.50 24.74 8.28
C ILE A 697 -0.05 25.56 9.49
N LYS A 698 -0.96 26.38 10.04
CA LYS A 698 -0.66 27.35 11.11
C LYS A 698 -1.02 26.87 12.52
N THR A 699 -1.76 25.76 12.65
CA THR A 699 -2.24 25.25 13.93
C THR A 699 -2.06 23.73 14.05
N ARG A 700 -2.15 23.24 15.28
CA ARG A 700 -2.11 21.80 15.61
C ARG A 700 -3.32 21.05 15.06
N VAL A 701 -4.52 21.65 15.08
CA VAL A 701 -5.74 21.05 14.50
C VAL A 701 -5.65 21.00 12.97
N ALA A 702 -5.15 22.05 12.31
CA ALA A 702 -4.88 22.02 10.87
C ALA A 702 -3.90 20.91 10.49
N LEU A 703 -2.87 20.68 11.32
CA LEU A 703 -1.92 19.58 11.12
C LEU A 703 -2.58 18.21 11.32
N ASN A 704 -3.32 18.00 12.41
CA ASN A 704 -4.06 16.76 12.66
C ASN A 704 -5.00 16.41 11.48
N SER A 705 -5.75 17.41 10.99
CA SER A 705 -6.59 17.29 9.78
C SER A 705 -5.77 16.95 8.54
N PHE A 706 -4.67 17.67 8.27
CA PHE A 706 -3.78 17.43 7.12
C PHE A 706 -3.20 16.00 7.11
N LEU A 707 -2.73 15.51 8.26
CA LEU A 707 -2.18 14.16 8.39
C LEU A 707 -3.29 13.12 8.15
N THR A 708 -4.43 13.28 8.81
CA THR A 708 -5.59 12.36 8.69
C THR A 708 -6.10 12.27 7.25
N LEU A 709 -6.29 13.41 6.57
CA LEU A 709 -6.77 13.47 5.19
C LEU A 709 -5.79 12.83 4.20
N ASN A 710 -4.47 13.02 4.38
CA ASN A 710 -3.48 12.39 3.50
C ASN A 710 -3.38 10.88 3.73
N ILE A 711 -3.35 10.41 4.97
CA ILE A 711 -3.31 8.98 5.29
C ILE A 711 -4.54 8.26 4.68
N LEU A 712 -5.73 8.85 4.79
CA LEU A 712 -6.95 8.29 4.21
C LEU A 712 -6.99 8.35 2.67
N GLN A 713 -6.41 9.39 2.04
CA GLN A 713 -6.24 9.50 0.59
C GLN A 713 -5.23 8.45 0.04
N ASP A 714 -4.11 8.23 0.72
CA ASP A 714 -3.03 7.31 0.32
C ASP A 714 -3.37 5.84 0.58
N THR A 715 -4.15 5.55 1.63
CA THR A 715 -4.73 4.22 1.86
C THR A 715 -5.93 3.91 0.96
N ARG A 716 -6.39 4.88 0.15
CA ARG A 716 -7.58 4.80 -0.73
C ARG A 716 -8.94 4.62 -0.03
N ILE A 717 -8.97 4.64 1.31
CA ILE A 717 -10.17 4.41 2.11
C ILE A 717 -11.20 5.55 2.02
N ARG A 718 -10.74 6.80 1.83
CA ARG A 718 -11.62 7.96 1.59
C ARG A 718 -10.86 8.98 0.75
N LEU A 719 -11.46 9.45 -0.34
CA LEU A 719 -10.81 10.35 -1.31
C LEU A 719 -11.42 11.76 -1.25
N PHE A 720 -10.56 12.78 -1.14
CA PHE A 720 -10.96 14.16 -0.80
C PHE A 720 -10.57 15.21 -1.83
N LYS A 721 -9.54 14.92 -2.61
CA LYS A 721 -8.85 15.84 -3.51
C LYS A 721 -8.33 15.09 -4.73
N THR A 722 -7.90 15.85 -5.75
CA THR A 722 -7.19 15.30 -6.89
C THR A 722 -5.99 14.47 -6.44
N ASP A 723 -5.92 13.26 -6.98
CA ASP A 723 -4.83 12.32 -6.80
C ASP A 723 -3.73 12.60 -7.82
N TYR A 724 -2.51 12.82 -7.36
CA TYR A 724 -1.39 13.24 -8.21
C TYR A 724 -0.36 12.13 -8.38
N ILE A 725 -0.09 11.78 -9.64
CA ILE A 725 0.91 10.80 -10.06
C ILE A 725 2.05 11.59 -10.72
N SER A 726 2.89 12.22 -9.91
CA SER A 726 3.99 13.09 -10.38
C SER A 726 5.32 12.34 -10.39
N CYS A 727 5.96 12.25 -11.57
CA CYS A 727 7.25 11.60 -11.76
C CYS A 727 8.33 12.19 -10.81
N PRO A 728 9.22 11.38 -10.24
CA PRO A 728 10.37 11.91 -9.50
C PRO A 728 11.35 12.62 -10.44
N SER A 729 12.12 13.57 -9.90
CA SER A 729 13.19 14.26 -10.63
C SER A 729 14.23 13.24 -11.14
N CYS A 730 14.59 13.34 -12.42
CA CYS A 730 15.67 12.54 -13.02
C CYS A 730 16.20 13.22 -14.30
N GLY A 731 17.41 12.84 -14.73
CA GLY A 731 18.07 13.30 -15.96
C GLY A 731 17.38 12.96 -17.31
N ARG A 732 16.06 12.78 -17.30
CA ARG A 732 15.20 12.63 -18.49
C ARG A 732 14.12 13.70 -18.60
N THR A 733 13.90 14.49 -17.54
CA THR A 733 12.80 15.46 -17.47
C THR A 733 13.03 16.59 -18.48
N LEU A 734 12.02 16.87 -19.31
CA LEU A 734 12.12 17.80 -20.46
C LEU A 734 11.61 19.22 -20.17
N PHE A 735 11.20 19.50 -18.93
CA PHE A 735 10.60 20.74 -18.43
C PHE A 735 10.81 20.87 -16.91
N ASN A 736 10.49 22.01 -16.29
CA ASN A 736 10.56 22.11 -14.82
C ASN A 736 9.36 21.41 -14.15
N ILE A 737 9.51 20.11 -13.91
CA ILE A 737 8.48 19.29 -13.27
C ILE A 737 8.14 19.73 -11.85
N GLN A 738 9.07 20.32 -11.10
CA GLN A 738 8.80 20.77 -9.72
C GLN A 738 7.85 21.96 -9.71
N GLU A 739 8.09 22.95 -10.58
CA GLU A 739 7.22 24.13 -10.74
C GLU A 739 5.90 23.77 -11.42
N THR A 740 5.93 22.94 -12.45
CA THR A 740 4.73 22.52 -13.19
C THR A 740 3.78 21.69 -12.31
N THR A 741 4.29 20.73 -11.54
CA THR A 741 3.48 19.99 -10.57
C THR A 741 2.89 20.93 -9.51
N LYS A 742 3.63 21.93 -9.00
CA LYS A 742 3.09 22.95 -8.09
C LYS A 742 1.97 23.79 -8.75
N LYS A 743 2.15 24.24 -10.01
CA LYS A 743 1.16 25.02 -10.77
C LYS A 743 -0.12 24.21 -10.97
N ILE A 744 -0.02 22.96 -11.45
CA ILE A 744 -1.16 22.07 -11.63
C ILE A 744 -1.84 21.75 -10.29
N MET A 745 -1.09 21.44 -9.23
CA MET A 745 -1.64 21.17 -7.90
C MET A 745 -2.43 22.35 -7.32
N LYS A 746 -1.94 23.58 -7.51
CA LYS A 746 -2.66 24.81 -7.11
C LYS A 746 -3.96 25.00 -7.91
N LEU A 747 -3.94 24.71 -9.21
CA LEU A 747 -5.07 24.92 -10.10
C LEU A 747 -6.16 23.85 -10.00
N THR A 748 -5.81 22.59 -9.66
CA THR A 748 -6.73 21.44 -9.73
C THR A 748 -6.93 20.70 -8.40
N GLY A 749 -6.32 21.16 -7.31
CA GLY A 749 -6.32 20.47 -6.00
C GLY A 749 -7.66 20.37 -5.26
N HIS A 750 -8.69 21.08 -5.71
CA HIS A 750 -10.03 21.05 -5.11
C HIS A 750 -10.87 19.84 -5.56
N LEU A 751 -10.76 19.46 -6.85
CA LEU A 751 -11.62 18.49 -7.54
C LEU A 751 -11.66 17.11 -6.84
N LYS A 752 -12.84 16.55 -6.61
CA LYS A 752 -12.97 15.20 -6.00
C LYS A 752 -12.87 14.10 -7.06
N GLY A 753 -12.15 13.02 -6.76
CA GLY A 753 -12.10 11.82 -7.62
C GLY A 753 -11.38 12.00 -8.96
N VAL A 754 -10.71 13.13 -9.18
CA VAL A 754 -9.85 13.35 -10.35
C VAL A 754 -8.46 12.75 -10.08
N LYS A 755 -7.83 12.19 -11.12
CA LYS A 755 -6.48 11.63 -11.07
C LYS A 755 -5.67 12.29 -12.18
N ILE A 756 -4.58 12.98 -11.84
CA ILE A 756 -3.72 13.69 -12.80
C ILE A 756 -2.30 13.18 -12.69
N ALA A 757 -1.76 12.72 -13.82
CA ALA A 757 -0.36 12.36 -13.96
C ALA A 757 0.46 13.54 -14.51
N VAL A 758 1.62 13.81 -13.91
CA VAL A 758 2.57 14.82 -14.39
C VAL A 758 3.92 14.14 -14.62
N MET A 759 4.30 14.00 -15.89
CA MET A 759 5.32 13.06 -16.32
C MET A 759 6.44 13.77 -17.07
N GLY A 760 7.65 13.74 -16.50
CA GLY A 760 8.81 14.46 -17.03
C GLY A 760 9.23 14.06 -18.45
N CYS A 761 8.89 12.84 -18.89
CA CYS A 761 9.23 12.32 -20.21
C CYS A 761 8.29 11.20 -20.70
N ILE A 762 8.11 11.12 -22.01
CA ILE A 762 7.46 9.98 -22.72
C ILE A 762 8.14 8.61 -22.55
N VAL A 763 9.31 8.54 -21.89
CA VAL A 763 10.11 7.30 -21.76
C VAL A 763 9.41 6.29 -20.85
N ASN A 764 9.11 6.68 -19.61
CA ASN A 764 8.29 5.88 -18.70
C ASN A 764 6.87 6.44 -18.57
N GLY A 765 6.69 7.76 -18.73
CA GLY A 765 5.49 8.48 -18.34
C GLY A 765 4.20 7.94 -18.94
N ILE A 766 4.23 7.49 -20.19
CA ILE A 766 3.07 6.88 -20.88
C ILE A 766 2.58 5.60 -20.18
N GLY A 767 3.48 4.85 -19.52
CA GLY A 767 3.13 3.70 -18.69
C GLY A 767 2.82 4.07 -17.24
N GLU A 768 3.62 4.94 -16.64
CA GLU A 768 3.44 5.41 -15.24
C GLU A 768 2.13 6.20 -15.06
N MET A 769 1.57 6.81 -16.12
CA MET A 769 0.28 7.51 -16.10
C MET A 769 -0.97 6.62 -16.33
N ALA A 770 -0.80 5.30 -16.53
CA ALA A 770 -1.86 4.44 -17.07
C ALA A 770 -3.20 4.45 -16.32
N ASP A 771 -3.16 4.71 -15.01
CA ASP A 771 -4.31 4.71 -14.11
C ASP A 771 -4.88 6.12 -13.84
N ALA A 772 -4.34 7.17 -14.49
CA ALA A 772 -4.80 8.55 -14.37
C ALA A 772 -5.97 8.85 -15.32
N HIS A 773 -6.81 9.82 -14.94
CA HIS A 773 -7.86 10.34 -15.82
C HIS A 773 -7.27 11.31 -16.86
N PHE A 774 -6.27 12.10 -16.45
CA PHE A 774 -5.58 13.06 -17.31
C PHE A 774 -4.07 12.92 -17.18
N GLY A 775 -3.35 12.96 -18.30
CA GLY A 775 -1.88 12.90 -18.35
C GLY A 775 -1.29 14.17 -18.94
N TYR A 776 -0.31 14.76 -18.26
CA TYR A 776 0.53 15.85 -18.74
C TYR A 776 1.94 15.29 -18.92
N VAL A 777 2.43 15.18 -20.16
CA VAL A 777 3.67 14.43 -20.47
C VAL A 777 4.63 15.28 -21.30
N GLY A 778 5.88 15.41 -20.85
CA GLY A 778 6.95 16.01 -21.65
C GLY A 778 7.29 15.13 -22.86
N SER A 779 7.03 15.64 -24.07
CA SER A 779 7.25 14.93 -25.34
C SER A 779 8.51 15.39 -26.08
N ALA A 780 8.87 16.68 -25.95
CA ALA A 780 10.17 17.25 -26.32
C ALA A 780 10.48 18.46 -25.39
N PRO A 781 11.69 19.05 -25.41
CA PRO A 781 11.96 20.27 -24.63
C PRO A 781 10.96 21.40 -24.96
N LYS A 782 10.40 22.04 -23.93
CA LYS A 782 9.29 23.02 -24.01
C LYS A 782 8.00 22.52 -24.68
N LYS A 783 7.82 21.20 -24.83
CA LYS A 783 6.70 20.58 -25.57
C LYS A 783 6.02 19.48 -24.77
N ILE A 784 4.70 19.61 -24.67
CA ILE A 784 3.85 18.74 -23.86
C ILE A 784 2.85 18.00 -24.76
N ASP A 785 2.56 16.76 -24.39
CA ASP A 785 1.44 15.96 -24.86
C ASP A 785 0.41 15.82 -23.71
N LEU A 786 -0.86 16.07 -24.00
CA LEU A 786 -1.98 15.88 -23.06
C LEU A 786 -2.81 14.66 -23.42
N TYR A 787 -3.12 13.85 -22.41
CA TYR A 787 -3.84 12.59 -22.54
C TYR A 787 -5.13 12.57 -21.72
N TYR A 788 -6.13 11.84 -22.22
CA TYR A 788 -7.30 11.42 -21.45
C TYR A 788 -7.28 9.89 -21.32
N GLY A 789 -7.07 9.39 -20.11
CA GLY A 789 -6.70 7.99 -19.88
C GLY A 789 -5.46 7.60 -20.71
N LYS A 790 -5.66 6.73 -21.72
CA LYS A 790 -4.62 6.25 -22.64
C LYS A 790 -4.62 6.95 -24.01
N GLU A 791 -5.61 7.80 -24.29
CA GLU A 791 -5.76 8.51 -25.56
C GLU A 791 -4.94 9.81 -25.58
N LEU A 792 -4.21 10.06 -26.67
CA LEU A 792 -3.46 11.30 -26.88
C LEU A 792 -4.38 12.36 -27.51
N VAL A 793 -4.79 13.35 -26.73
CA VAL A 793 -5.80 14.35 -27.13
C VAL A 793 -5.16 15.62 -27.71
N HIS A 794 -4.04 16.08 -27.12
CA HIS A 794 -3.26 17.20 -27.65
C HIS A 794 -1.77 16.82 -27.69
N ARG A 795 -1.06 17.23 -28.74
CA ARG A 795 0.32 16.79 -29.03
C ARG A 795 1.23 17.96 -29.34
N ASN A 796 2.44 17.95 -28.79
CA ASN A 796 3.47 18.98 -28.98
C ASN A 796 2.96 20.42 -28.75
N ILE A 797 2.06 20.62 -27.77
CA ILE A 797 1.61 21.96 -27.38
C ILE A 797 2.74 22.69 -26.63
N PRO A 798 2.82 24.04 -26.68
CA PRO A 798 3.77 24.79 -25.87
C PRO A 798 3.56 24.55 -24.38
N GLU A 799 4.65 24.37 -23.63
CA GLU A 799 4.63 24.17 -22.17
C GLU A 799 3.88 25.28 -21.42
N GLU A 800 4.03 26.52 -21.90
CA GLU A 800 3.44 27.74 -21.32
C GLU A 800 1.90 27.69 -21.33
N GLU A 801 1.28 27.28 -22.45
CA GLU A 801 -0.17 27.05 -22.59
C GLU A 801 -0.68 25.79 -21.87
N ALA A 802 0.19 24.80 -21.66
CA ALA A 802 -0.24 23.42 -21.42
C ALA A 802 -1.05 23.20 -20.12
N CYS A 803 -0.90 24.09 -19.13
CA CYS A 803 -1.72 24.05 -17.91
C CYS A 803 -3.17 24.46 -18.16
N ASP A 804 -3.39 25.42 -19.04
CA ASP A 804 -4.71 25.99 -19.29
C ASP A 804 -5.49 25.07 -20.25
N ARG A 805 -4.79 24.50 -21.24
CA ARG A 805 -5.29 23.38 -22.07
C ARG A 805 -5.68 22.14 -21.24
N LEU A 806 -4.97 21.86 -20.14
CA LEU A 806 -5.34 20.79 -19.21
C LEU A 806 -6.65 21.11 -18.46
N ILE A 807 -6.87 22.37 -18.08
CA ILE A 807 -8.15 22.82 -17.47
C ILE A 807 -9.30 22.72 -18.49
N GLU A 808 -9.09 23.17 -19.74
CA GLU A 808 -10.05 22.98 -20.84
C GLU A 808 -10.42 21.51 -21.02
N LEU A 809 -9.44 20.61 -21.01
CA LEU A 809 -9.65 19.17 -21.12
C LEU A 809 -10.45 18.59 -19.93
N ILE A 810 -10.13 18.99 -18.70
CA ILE A 810 -10.86 18.56 -17.49
C ILE A 810 -12.33 19.02 -17.54
N LYS A 811 -12.57 20.27 -17.99
CA LYS A 811 -13.91 20.83 -18.21
C LYS A 811 -14.68 20.07 -19.30
N LYS A 812 -14.05 19.82 -20.46
CA LYS A 812 -14.62 19.05 -21.59
C LYS A 812 -15.08 17.64 -21.20
N HIS A 813 -14.42 17.01 -20.23
CA HIS A 813 -14.77 15.68 -19.72
C HIS A 813 -15.66 15.70 -18.47
N ASN A 814 -16.31 16.83 -18.15
CA ASN A 814 -17.23 17.01 -17.01
C ASN A 814 -16.62 16.57 -15.66
N LYS A 815 -15.34 16.86 -15.47
CA LYS A 815 -14.58 16.58 -14.23
C LYS A 815 -14.07 17.86 -13.55
N TRP A 816 -14.66 19.00 -13.89
CA TRP A 816 -14.41 20.28 -13.24
C TRP A 816 -15.59 20.63 -12.31
N GLU A 817 -15.26 21.03 -11.08
CA GLU A 817 -16.15 21.59 -10.07
C GLU A 817 -15.48 22.91 -9.65
N ASP A 818 -16.18 24.04 -9.59
CA ASP A 818 -15.54 25.29 -9.19
C ASP A 818 -15.19 25.30 -7.67
N PRO A 819 -14.07 25.95 -7.28
CA PRO A 819 -13.42 25.76 -5.97
C PRO A 819 -14.05 26.50 -4.77
#